data_AF-A0A820XS62-F1
#
_entry.id   AF-A0A820XS62-F1
#
_cell.length_a   1.000
_cell.length_b   1.000
_cell.length_c   1.000
_cell.angle_alpha   90.00
_cell.angle_beta   90.00
_cell.angle_gamma   90.00
#
_symmetry.space_group_name_H-M   'P 1'
#
loop_
_entity.id
_entity.type
_entity.pdbx_description
1 polymer ?
#
loop_
_entity_poly.entity_id
_entity_poly.type
_entity_poly.pdbx_seq_one_letter_code
_entity_poly.pdbx_strand_id
1 'polypeptide(L)'
;MASSAERSHGHDARTYYNSTQEHGLDQRNESKILHLRNFNNWIKSTLIDGYLQRIRKEQPDRSNKIHVFDMGCGKGGDQLKWQVGRVNFVTFADLAENSVEVCKQRYYERQKKCNYNADFFPLDCTKELIRNKLKTTEPCFDLVSTQFVLHYAFDKLESANRFLRNAAEFLRVGGYFIGTTVNSCELVERCRNSPNQSISNDVFNVAFDPSIDLSKTSNESIPLFGAKYHFTLDDVVNCPEYLVYFPLLEELAKKHGLKKVERQTFKEYFDNNKDTSGGRFLLSKMNALEYYELPPDNPHNQRGPIIDHTRYTHAAKYINDVNTQNQNSMKSCRTLSKQEWDMTIQQSRSKVFIARPTLKMTTRCRTTRRQTTYLSIPSTINGNIKGGQVLAVGENGMTQLGLKSSIDQRKNPQPVLISEPVVQIAAGPLHSVCLTNQNDIYTFGCNDEYALGRSDNNNDDNNNDADPFGKVDLTKVLNIDQENIVQIVAGDSHTLVLSNMGKVYGSSHGIYGLVRNGKMAKHPIEIPLPEKIVKLASGYDFILFLSETGHVYSCGNGETGQLGRVSRYVSEDGGRRGIERLITPAPILYNRSSIKDKNLLFEDIFTGAHHYFLKVQGQSYILAAGLNNFHQIGLSSTEPVFFPTHIPSLDGYQWKKFAGGLHHTLGLTIDGEVYAMGRCHEGQLGIDALKTHVDKPTLIPNIPKAVDIACGNHVSFIIDKTGKVYSFGTGTSLQHGHGENDIKMPRMMSSKFMDIKKITNIAVGAQHTIFLTKE
;
A
#
# COMPACT_ATOMS: atom_id res chain seq x y z
N MET A 1 -11.71 -41.66 21.01
CA MET A 1 -11.57 -40.86 19.78
C MET A 1 -11.17 -39.45 20.19
N ALA A 2 -9.86 -39.17 20.18
CA ALA A 2 -9.32 -37.86 20.54
C ALA A 2 -9.14 -37.02 19.26
N SER A 3 -9.58 -35.77 19.33
CA SER A 3 -9.55 -34.77 18.26
C SER A 3 -8.16 -34.59 17.66
N SER A 4 -8.07 -34.69 16.33
CA SER A 4 -6.90 -34.33 15.53
C SER A 4 -6.67 -32.82 15.58
N ALA A 5 -5.83 -32.37 16.50
CA ALA A 5 -5.29 -31.01 16.50
C ALA A 5 -4.40 -30.81 15.26
N GLU A 6 -4.64 -29.73 14.51
CA GLU A 6 -3.79 -29.28 13.40
C GLU A 6 -2.34 -29.10 13.88
N ARG A 7 -1.44 -30.01 13.50
CA ARG A 7 0.00 -29.85 13.72
C ARG A 7 0.52 -28.77 12.77
N SER A 8 1.14 -27.71 13.31
CA SER A 8 1.69 -26.62 12.50
C SER A 8 2.99 -27.05 11.80
N HIS A 9 3.14 -26.80 10.49
CA HIS A 9 4.27 -27.25 9.64
C HIS A 9 5.67 -26.81 10.07
N GLY A 10 5.81 -25.65 10.74
CA GLY A 10 7.09 -25.25 11.36
C GLY A 10 7.57 -26.23 12.43
N HIS A 11 6.68 -27.08 12.95
CA HIS A 11 7.01 -28.17 13.85
C HIS A 11 7.77 -29.30 13.13
N ASP A 12 7.43 -29.64 11.89
CA ASP A 12 8.07 -30.74 11.15
C ASP A 12 9.50 -30.40 10.71
N ALA A 13 9.72 -29.20 10.17
CA ALA A 13 11.07 -28.71 9.83
C ALA A 13 11.94 -28.52 11.08
N ARG A 14 11.38 -27.95 12.17
CA ARG A 14 12.06 -27.83 13.46
C ARG A 14 12.44 -29.19 14.04
N THR A 15 11.54 -30.18 13.96
CA THR A 15 11.78 -31.54 14.46
C THR A 15 12.84 -32.25 13.63
N TYR A 16 12.81 -32.14 12.30
CA TYR A 16 13.83 -32.70 11.42
C TYR A 16 15.22 -32.16 11.77
N TYR A 17 15.43 -30.84 11.73
CA TYR A 17 16.74 -30.24 11.99
C TYR A 17 17.23 -30.42 13.43
N ASN A 18 16.32 -30.54 14.40
CA ASN A 18 16.67 -30.87 15.78
C ASN A 18 17.06 -32.35 15.96
N SER A 19 16.59 -33.25 15.10
CA SER A 19 16.86 -34.70 15.17
C SER A 19 18.06 -35.17 14.33
N THR A 20 18.54 -34.37 13.37
CA THR A 20 19.66 -34.77 12.51
C THR A 20 21.00 -34.75 13.26
N GLN A 21 21.61 -35.92 13.47
CA GLN A 21 22.95 -36.08 14.03
C GLN A 21 24.02 -35.44 13.12
N GLU A 22 25.12 -35.00 13.73
CA GLU A 22 26.20 -34.31 13.03
C GLU A 22 27.19 -35.31 12.43
N HIS A 23 27.21 -35.46 11.10
CA HIS A 23 28.27 -36.18 10.41
C HIS A 23 29.57 -35.34 10.40
N GLY A 24 30.67 -35.97 10.85
CA GLY A 24 32.01 -35.37 10.93
C GLY A 24 32.58 -34.93 9.58
N LEU A 25 33.66 -34.13 9.59
CA LEU A 25 34.33 -33.62 8.38
C LEU A 25 34.77 -34.75 7.43
N ASP A 26 35.20 -35.88 7.97
CA ASP A 26 35.70 -37.02 7.18
C ASP A 26 34.56 -37.77 6.45
N GLN A 27 33.44 -38.04 7.13
CA GLN A 27 32.23 -38.59 6.49
C GLN A 27 31.62 -37.68 5.41
N ARG A 28 31.85 -36.36 5.49
CA ARG A 28 31.39 -35.40 4.46
C ARG A 28 32.22 -35.43 3.19
N ASN A 29 33.49 -35.83 3.27
CA ASN A 29 34.40 -35.95 2.13
C ASN A 29 34.14 -37.22 1.32
N GLU A 30 33.36 -38.17 1.85
CA GLU A 30 32.99 -39.44 1.20
C GLU A 30 31.61 -39.38 0.51
N SER A 31 30.89 -38.25 0.61
CA SER A 31 29.53 -38.10 0.07
C SER A 31 29.51 -37.90 -1.45
N LYS A 32 28.52 -38.52 -2.13
CA LYS A 32 28.34 -38.42 -3.58
C LYS A 32 28.06 -37.01 -4.08
N ILE A 33 27.67 -36.09 -3.18
CA ILE A 33 27.36 -34.69 -3.47
C ILE A 33 28.45 -33.71 -3.02
N LEU A 34 29.68 -34.19 -2.77
CA LEU A 34 30.79 -33.35 -2.32
C LEU A 34 31.00 -32.13 -3.22
N HIS A 35 31.09 -32.33 -4.54
CA HIS A 35 31.38 -31.26 -5.49
C HIS A 35 30.20 -30.31 -5.66
N LEU A 36 28.97 -30.82 -5.71
CA LEU A 36 27.74 -30.02 -5.65
C LEU A 36 27.65 -29.13 -4.39
N ARG A 37 27.98 -29.66 -3.20
CA ARG A 37 28.02 -28.86 -1.96
C ARG A 37 29.08 -27.77 -2.02
N ASN A 38 30.25 -28.09 -2.55
CA ASN A 38 31.34 -27.14 -2.73
C ASN A 38 30.97 -26.06 -3.75
N PHE A 39 30.27 -26.42 -4.82
CA PHE A 39 29.71 -25.49 -5.80
C PHE A 39 28.68 -24.54 -5.18
N ASN A 40 27.72 -25.06 -4.41
CA ASN A 40 26.75 -24.23 -3.69
C ASN A 40 27.43 -23.30 -2.68
N ASN A 41 28.46 -23.77 -1.99
CA ASN A 41 29.28 -22.95 -1.11
C ASN A 41 30.07 -21.88 -1.88
N TRP A 42 30.55 -22.18 -3.09
CA TRP A 42 31.19 -21.22 -3.97
C TRP A 42 30.22 -20.10 -4.35
N ILE A 43 29.02 -20.44 -4.86
CA ILE A 43 27.96 -19.48 -5.21
C ILE A 43 27.67 -18.54 -4.04
N LYS A 44 27.43 -19.09 -2.83
CA LYS A 44 27.18 -18.30 -1.63
C LYS A 44 28.35 -17.36 -1.31
N SER A 45 29.59 -17.86 -1.40
CA SER A 45 30.79 -17.08 -1.09
C SER A 45 30.97 -15.90 -2.04
N THR A 46 30.85 -16.15 -3.35
CA THR A 46 30.99 -15.12 -4.37
C THR A 46 29.85 -14.11 -4.32
N LEU A 47 28.62 -14.56 -4.02
CA LEU A 47 27.45 -13.67 -3.91
C LEU A 47 27.58 -12.74 -2.71
N ILE A 48 27.92 -13.30 -1.55
CA ILE A 48 28.14 -12.53 -0.32
C ILE A 48 29.29 -11.53 -0.51
N ASP A 49 30.45 -11.99 -0.97
CA ASP A 49 31.61 -11.10 -1.16
C ASP A 49 31.29 -10.01 -2.18
N GLY A 50 30.69 -10.35 -3.33
CA GLY A 50 30.32 -9.38 -4.38
C GLY A 50 29.42 -8.26 -3.86
N TYR A 51 28.40 -8.57 -3.07
CA TYR A 51 27.51 -7.55 -2.50
C TYR A 51 28.13 -6.78 -1.34
N LEU A 52 29.01 -7.40 -0.55
CA LEU A 52 29.81 -6.68 0.44
C LEU A 52 30.75 -5.66 -0.24
N GLN A 53 31.45 -6.04 -1.31
CA GLN A 53 32.29 -5.10 -2.07
C GLN A 53 31.47 -4.00 -2.71
N ARG A 54 30.28 -4.32 -3.23
CA ARG A 54 29.36 -3.33 -3.79
C ARG A 54 28.90 -2.32 -2.75
N ILE A 55 28.54 -2.77 -1.54
CA ILE A 55 28.21 -1.87 -0.42
C ILE A 55 29.39 -0.95 -0.10
N ARG A 56 30.62 -1.48 -0.03
CA ARG A 56 31.82 -0.66 0.23
C ARG A 56 32.06 0.39 -0.85
N LYS A 57 31.84 0.03 -2.11
CA LYS A 57 32.02 0.93 -3.26
C LYS A 57 30.95 2.02 -3.32
N GLU A 58 29.68 1.65 -3.10
CA GLU A 58 28.55 2.57 -3.17
C GLU A 58 28.38 3.41 -1.90
N GLN A 59 28.91 2.95 -0.76
CA GLN A 59 28.84 3.62 0.53
C GLN A 59 30.22 3.65 1.22
N PRO A 60 31.13 4.54 0.79
CA PRO A 60 32.49 4.61 1.34
C PRO A 60 32.53 4.84 2.86
N ASP A 61 31.60 5.64 3.38
CA ASP A 61 31.44 5.93 4.82
C ASP A 61 31.10 4.68 5.66
N ARG A 62 30.59 3.62 5.01
CA ARG A 62 30.22 2.35 5.63
C ARG A 62 31.25 1.24 5.40
N SER A 63 32.34 1.52 4.66
CA SER A 63 33.32 0.53 4.23
C SER A 63 33.91 -0.32 5.36
N ASN A 64 34.01 0.26 6.56
CA ASN A 64 34.54 -0.35 7.79
C ASN A 64 33.49 -0.58 8.89
N LYS A 65 32.18 -0.50 8.58
CA LYS A 65 31.08 -0.61 9.56
C LYS A 65 29.89 -1.44 9.05
N ILE A 66 30.14 -2.59 8.41
CA ILE A 66 29.11 -3.42 7.79
C ILE A 66 28.45 -4.35 8.82
N HIS A 67 27.13 -4.25 8.95
CA HIS A 67 26.30 -5.12 9.79
C HIS A 67 25.44 -6.03 8.92
N VAL A 68 25.35 -7.31 9.29
CA VAL A 68 24.64 -8.34 8.53
C VAL A 68 23.53 -8.97 9.35
N PHE A 69 22.40 -9.25 8.70
CA PHE A 69 21.37 -10.15 9.23
C PHE A 69 21.39 -11.46 8.44
N ASP A 70 21.77 -12.56 9.09
CA ASP A 70 21.80 -13.91 8.52
C ASP A 70 20.50 -14.64 8.91
N MET A 71 19.53 -14.61 8.00
CA MET A 71 18.18 -15.15 8.18
C MET A 71 18.13 -16.60 7.73
N GLY A 72 17.91 -17.52 8.68
CA GLY A 72 18.02 -18.97 8.48
C GLY A 72 19.48 -19.40 8.45
N CYS A 73 20.23 -19.04 9.50
CA CYS A 73 21.67 -19.27 9.56
C CYS A 73 22.07 -20.75 9.74
N GLY A 74 21.12 -21.62 10.08
CA GLY A 74 21.34 -23.01 10.44
C GLY A 74 22.41 -23.17 11.52
N LYS A 75 23.25 -24.20 11.39
CA LYS A 75 24.38 -24.49 12.29
C LYS A 75 25.60 -23.56 12.06
N GLY A 76 25.42 -22.37 11.46
CA GLY A 76 26.50 -21.38 11.26
C GLY A 76 27.42 -21.65 10.06
N GLY A 77 26.90 -22.21 8.96
CA GLY A 77 27.69 -22.60 7.78
C GLY A 77 28.37 -21.43 7.04
N ASP A 78 27.87 -20.20 7.21
CA ASP A 78 28.34 -19.02 6.49
C ASP A 78 29.23 -18.09 7.34
N GLN A 79 29.54 -18.45 8.59
CA GLN A 79 30.39 -17.65 9.50
C GLN A 79 31.76 -17.27 8.93
N LEU A 80 32.41 -18.18 8.19
CA LEU A 80 33.70 -17.90 7.55
C LEU A 80 33.57 -16.87 6.43
N LYS A 81 32.42 -16.84 5.73
CA LYS A 81 32.15 -15.88 4.66
C LYS A 81 32.01 -14.48 5.24
N TRP A 82 31.34 -14.34 6.38
CA TRP A 82 31.25 -13.08 7.13
C TRP A 82 32.62 -12.59 7.62
N GLN A 83 33.46 -13.51 8.11
CA GLN A 83 34.83 -13.20 8.53
C GLN A 83 35.71 -12.73 7.37
N VAL A 84 35.75 -13.50 6.26
CA VAL A 84 36.51 -13.15 5.05
C VAL A 84 35.99 -11.85 4.45
N GLY A 85 34.68 -11.67 4.47
CA GLY A 85 33.99 -10.46 4.04
C GLY A 85 34.23 -9.27 4.95
N ARG A 86 34.98 -9.39 6.06
CA ARG A 86 35.33 -8.31 7.01
C ARG A 86 34.13 -7.47 7.46
N VAL A 87 33.06 -8.14 7.87
CA VAL A 87 31.91 -7.48 8.49
C VAL A 87 32.24 -7.11 9.94
N ASN A 88 31.45 -6.24 10.54
CA ASN A 88 31.64 -5.78 11.93
C ASN A 88 30.67 -6.44 12.89
N PHE A 89 29.45 -6.71 12.43
CA PHE A 89 28.40 -7.31 13.24
C PHE A 89 27.56 -8.29 12.43
N VAL A 90 27.20 -9.44 13.01
CA VAL A 90 26.28 -10.40 12.39
C VAL A 90 25.19 -10.80 13.38
N THR A 91 23.93 -10.61 13.01
CA THR A 91 22.80 -11.17 13.72
C THR A 91 22.42 -12.49 13.07
N PHE A 92 22.51 -13.58 13.82
CA PHE A 92 22.13 -14.93 13.38
C PHE A 92 20.73 -15.27 13.88
N ALA A 93 19.83 -15.63 12.98
CA ALA A 93 18.50 -16.12 13.35
C ALA A 93 18.17 -17.42 12.63
N ASP A 94 17.60 -18.39 13.35
CA ASP A 94 17.11 -19.64 12.78
C ASP A 94 15.89 -20.16 13.57
N LEU A 95 15.02 -20.92 12.89
CA LEU A 95 13.85 -21.56 13.48
C LEU A 95 14.24 -22.60 14.55
N ALA A 96 15.34 -23.33 14.33
CA ALA A 96 15.80 -24.41 15.19
C ALA A 96 16.77 -23.90 16.26
N GLU A 97 16.36 -23.93 17.52
CA GLU A 97 17.16 -23.50 18.67
C GLU A 97 18.50 -24.22 18.78
N ASN A 98 18.51 -25.55 18.62
CA ASN A 98 19.74 -26.36 18.59
C ASN A 98 20.69 -25.90 17.48
N SER A 99 20.18 -25.49 16.31
CA SER A 99 21.01 -24.98 15.22
C SER A 99 21.67 -23.64 15.59
N VAL A 100 20.93 -22.75 16.25
CA VAL A 100 21.45 -21.47 16.75
C VAL A 100 22.49 -21.68 17.84
N GLU A 101 22.30 -22.64 18.75
CA GLU A 101 23.28 -22.99 19.77
C GLU A 101 24.58 -23.53 19.18
N VAL A 102 24.51 -24.44 18.21
CA VAL A 102 25.69 -24.95 17.49
C VAL A 102 26.39 -23.81 16.72
N CYS A 103 25.61 -22.91 16.10
CA CYS A 103 26.15 -21.72 15.46
C CYS A 103 26.92 -20.85 16.48
N LYS A 104 26.33 -20.60 17.64
CA LYS A 104 26.95 -19.85 18.74
C LYS A 104 28.24 -20.49 19.24
N GLN A 105 28.25 -21.81 19.45
CA GLN A 105 29.43 -22.54 19.88
C GLN A 105 30.57 -22.40 18.86
N ARG A 106 30.30 -22.64 17.56
CA ARG A 106 31.28 -22.50 16.48
C ARG A 106 31.85 -21.09 16.37
N TYR A 107 31.03 -20.08 16.64
CA TYR A 107 31.48 -18.69 16.67
C TYR A 107 32.50 -18.46 17.80
N TYR A 108 32.22 -18.94 19.02
CA TYR A 108 33.14 -18.79 20.16
C TYR A 108 34.44 -19.59 20.01
N GLU A 109 34.37 -20.81 19.47
CA GLU A 109 35.57 -21.62 19.14
C GLU A 109 36.48 -20.90 18.15
N ARG A 110 35.89 -20.12 17.23
CA ARG A 110 36.61 -19.34 16.21
C ARG A 110 36.93 -17.91 16.65
N GLN A 111 36.47 -17.44 17.81
CA GLN A 111 36.52 -16.04 18.23
C GLN A 111 37.95 -15.46 18.26
N LYS A 112 38.96 -16.29 18.57
CA LYS A 112 40.38 -15.88 18.49
C LYS A 112 40.83 -15.46 17.08
N LYS A 113 40.07 -15.80 16.04
CA LYS A 113 40.30 -15.47 14.62
C LYS A 113 39.18 -14.62 13.99
N CYS A 114 38.00 -14.52 14.62
CA CYS A 114 36.86 -13.77 14.09
C CYS A 114 36.93 -12.29 14.50
N ASN A 115 36.89 -11.40 13.51
CA ASN A 115 37.00 -9.94 13.74
C ASN A 115 35.63 -9.23 13.72
N TYR A 116 34.54 -9.92 14.10
CA TYR A 116 33.19 -9.37 14.13
C TYR A 116 32.41 -9.81 15.37
N ASN A 117 31.47 -8.97 15.82
CA ASN A 117 30.57 -9.26 16.94
C ASN A 117 29.30 -9.97 16.45
N ALA A 118 28.67 -10.78 17.29
CA ALA A 118 27.48 -11.54 16.88
C ALA A 118 26.38 -11.62 17.94
N ASP A 119 25.13 -11.59 17.46
CA ASP A 119 23.92 -11.93 18.21
C ASP A 119 23.33 -13.25 17.68
N PHE A 120 22.68 -14.02 18.56
CA PHE A 120 22.12 -15.33 18.24
C PHE A 120 20.67 -15.41 18.73
N PHE A 121 19.73 -15.62 17.81
CA PHE A 121 18.29 -15.65 18.12
C PHE A 121 17.63 -16.92 17.59
N PRO A 122 17.13 -17.81 18.47
CA PRO A 122 16.11 -18.77 18.07
C PRO A 122 14.84 -17.99 17.74
N LEU A 123 14.52 -17.91 16.45
CA LEU A 123 13.46 -17.05 15.92
C LEU A 123 12.86 -17.68 14.66
N ASP A 124 11.56 -17.97 14.72
CA ASP A 124 10.81 -18.31 13.52
C ASP A 124 10.54 -17.04 12.70
N CYS A 125 11.39 -16.74 11.71
CA CYS A 125 11.22 -15.58 10.85
C CYS A 125 9.91 -15.55 10.05
N THR A 126 9.14 -16.65 10.00
CA THR A 126 7.82 -16.71 9.36
C THR A 126 6.68 -16.38 10.35
N LYS A 127 6.90 -16.51 11.66
CA LYS A 127 5.86 -16.29 12.69
C LYS A 127 6.17 -15.16 13.66
N GLU A 128 7.42 -14.84 13.88
CA GLU A 128 7.89 -13.83 14.84
C GLU A 128 8.59 -12.67 14.12
N LEU A 129 8.63 -11.50 14.77
CA LEU A 129 9.33 -10.32 14.24
C LEU A 129 10.71 -10.17 14.91
N ILE A 130 11.76 -9.99 14.12
CA ILE A 130 13.13 -9.73 14.59
C ILE A 130 13.20 -8.47 15.46
N ARG A 131 12.31 -7.49 15.21
CA ARG A 131 12.11 -6.30 16.04
C ARG A 131 12.01 -6.63 17.54
N ASN A 132 11.36 -7.73 17.89
CA ASN A 132 11.12 -8.10 19.28
C ASN A 132 12.38 -8.64 19.98
N LYS A 133 13.43 -8.98 19.21
CA LYS A 133 14.72 -9.47 19.72
C LYS A 133 15.81 -8.40 19.71
N LEU A 134 15.72 -7.43 18.80
CA LEU A 134 16.70 -6.35 18.67
C LEU A 134 16.51 -5.28 19.74
N LYS A 135 17.62 -4.79 20.30
CA LYS A 135 17.63 -3.65 21.23
C LYS A 135 17.43 -2.30 20.54
N THR A 136 17.69 -2.24 19.23
CA THR A 136 17.57 -1.03 18.42
C THR A 136 16.22 -0.96 17.73
N THR A 137 15.68 0.25 17.62
CA THR A 137 14.47 0.55 16.84
C THR A 137 14.77 1.13 15.46
N GLU A 138 16.05 1.41 15.16
CA GLU A 138 16.50 1.97 13.89
C GLU A 138 17.11 0.90 12.97
N PRO A 139 17.00 1.05 11.63
CA PRO A 139 17.64 0.17 10.66
C PRO A 139 19.13 -0.01 10.93
N CYS A 140 19.51 -1.26 11.20
CA CYS A 140 20.83 -1.60 11.71
C CYS A 140 21.64 -2.51 10.79
N PHE A 141 21.06 -3.00 9.69
CA PHE A 141 21.70 -3.92 8.75
C PHE A 141 22.05 -3.23 7.43
N ASP A 142 23.22 -3.53 6.90
CA ASP A 142 23.66 -3.11 5.55
C ASP A 142 23.46 -4.25 4.53
N LEU A 143 23.42 -5.51 5.01
CA LEU A 143 23.13 -6.69 4.21
C LEU A 143 22.21 -7.63 4.98
N VAL A 144 21.15 -8.12 4.32
CA VAL A 144 20.34 -9.23 4.81
C VAL A 144 20.53 -10.39 3.85
N SER A 145 20.89 -11.56 4.38
CA SER A 145 21.15 -12.76 3.59
C SER A 145 20.21 -13.90 4.00
N THR A 146 19.60 -14.55 3.01
CA THR A 146 18.75 -15.74 3.20
C THR A 146 19.13 -16.82 2.18
N GLN A 147 19.99 -17.76 2.56
CA GLN A 147 20.52 -18.76 1.62
C GLN A 147 19.80 -20.10 1.78
N PHE A 148 19.12 -20.56 0.72
CA PHE A 148 18.41 -21.85 0.69
C PHE A 148 17.35 -22.05 1.80
N VAL A 149 16.67 -20.98 2.23
CA VAL A 149 15.61 -21.06 3.26
C VAL A 149 14.34 -20.28 2.91
N LEU A 150 14.34 -19.55 1.79
CA LEU A 150 13.22 -18.65 1.42
C LEU A 150 11.91 -19.41 1.18
N HIS A 151 12.00 -20.66 0.69
CA HIS A 151 10.85 -21.52 0.42
C HIS A 151 10.03 -21.85 1.66
N TYR A 152 10.63 -21.88 2.85
CA TYR A 152 9.90 -22.13 4.09
C TYR A 152 8.87 -21.04 4.42
N ALA A 153 8.99 -19.85 3.82
CA ALA A 153 8.08 -18.73 4.07
C ALA A 153 6.79 -18.79 3.24
N PHE A 154 6.70 -19.64 2.22
CA PHE A 154 5.60 -19.63 1.23
C PHE A 154 4.49 -20.66 1.51
N ASP A 155 4.34 -21.11 2.76
CA ASP A 155 3.20 -21.94 3.18
C ASP A 155 1.87 -21.19 3.09
N LYS A 156 1.84 -19.93 3.53
CA LYS A 156 0.69 -19.02 3.49
C LYS A 156 1.14 -17.56 3.35
N LEU A 157 0.19 -16.70 2.97
CA LEU A 157 0.44 -15.28 2.73
C LEU A 157 0.99 -14.56 3.97
N GLU A 158 0.50 -14.88 5.17
CA GLU A 158 0.94 -14.23 6.42
C GLU A 158 2.41 -14.53 6.71
N SER A 159 2.83 -15.79 6.52
CA SER A 159 4.21 -16.25 6.72
C SER A 159 5.17 -15.55 5.76
N ALA A 160 4.80 -15.49 4.47
CA ALA A 160 5.61 -14.83 3.45
C ALA A 160 5.74 -13.32 3.72
N ASN A 161 4.65 -12.67 4.14
CA ASN A 161 4.67 -11.26 4.55
C ASN A 161 5.57 -11.03 5.77
N ARG A 162 5.50 -11.91 6.78
CA ARG A 162 6.30 -11.75 8.00
C ARG A 162 7.78 -11.97 7.74
N PHE A 163 8.11 -12.97 6.91
CA PHE A 163 9.48 -13.23 6.48
C PHE A 163 10.08 -12.04 5.72
N LEU A 164 9.36 -11.50 4.73
CA LEU A 164 9.83 -10.35 3.95
C LEU A 164 9.87 -9.06 4.77
N ARG A 165 8.97 -8.89 5.74
CA ARG A 165 9.04 -7.80 6.71
C ARG A 165 10.32 -7.88 7.54
N ASN A 166 10.66 -9.04 8.08
CA ASN A 166 11.91 -9.24 8.83
C ASN A 166 13.14 -8.92 7.98
N ALA A 167 13.11 -9.25 6.69
CA ALA A 167 14.20 -8.94 5.77
C ALA A 167 14.32 -7.45 5.44
N ALA A 168 13.21 -6.71 5.40
CA ALA A 168 13.18 -5.32 4.96
C ALA A 168 13.29 -4.31 6.11
N GLU A 169 12.65 -4.57 7.24
CA GLU A 169 12.32 -3.58 8.29
C GLU A 169 13.56 -2.91 8.91
N PHE A 170 14.67 -3.65 9.03
CA PHE A 170 15.93 -3.14 9.60
C PHE A 170 17.05 -2.99 8.56
N LEU A 171 16.75 -3.14 7.27
CA LEU A 171 17.71 -2.96 6.20
C LEU A 171 17.86 -1.47 5.85
N ARG A 172 19.08 -0.93 5.95
CA ARG A 172 19.37 0.48 5.67
C ARG A 172 19.21 0.80 4.19
N VAL A 173 18.85 2.06 3.91
CA VAL A 173 18.89 2.62 2.55
C VAL A 173 20.31 2.50 1.99
N GLY A 174 20.44 1.89 0.80
CA GLY A 174 21.72 1.55 0.18
C GLY A 174 22.22 0.14 0.51
N GLY A 175 21.61 -0.54 1.48
CA GLY A 175 21.85 -1.94 1.78
C GLY A 175 21.16 -2.90 0.81
N TYR A 176 21.48 -4.18 0.92
CA TYR A 176 20.99 -5.22 0.02
C TYR A 176 20.32 -6.37 0.78
N PHE A 177 19.24 -6.90 0.21
CA PHE A 177 18.65 -8.18 0.57
C PHE A 177 19.01 -9.18 -0.53
N ILE A 178 19.76 -10.22 -0.16
CA ILE A 178 20.19 -11.27 -1.08
C ILE A 178 19.62 -12.61 -0.63
N GLY A 179 19.07 -13.37 -1.57
CA GLY A 179 18.55 -14.70 -1.29
C GLY A 179 18.65 -15.65 -2.46
N THR A 180 18.61 -16.94 -2.14
CA THR A 180 18.61 -18.02 -3.13
C THR A 180 17.40 -18.93 -2.91
N THR A 181 16.73 -19.29 -4.01
CA THR A 181 15.60 -20.22 -4.01
C THR A 181 15.45 -20.89 -5.36
N VAL A 182 14.80 -22.05 -5.39
CA VAL A 182 14.60 -22.89 -6.57
C VAL A 182 13.77 -22.18 -7.65
N ASN A 183 13.99 -22.52 -8.92
CA ASN A 183 13.13 -22.03 -10.00
C ASN A 183 11.81 -22.78 -10.00
N SER A 184 10.76 -22.13 -9.52
CA SER A 184 9.42 -22.70 -9.53
C SER A 184 8.89 -23.09 -10.91
N CYS A 185 9.13 -22.28 -11.94
CA CYS A 185 8.62 -22.56 -13.29
C CYS A 185 9.27 -23.80 -13.90
N GLU A 186 10.60 -23.90 -13.79
CA GLU A 186 11.35 -25.06 -14.31
C GLU A 186 11.00 -26.34 -13.57
N LEU A 187 10.89 -26.25 -12.24
CA LEU A 187 10.57 -27.40 -11.41
C LEU A 187 9.23 -28.01 -11.82
N VAL A 188 8.22 -27.15 -11.98
CA VAL A 188 6.89 -27.54 -12.46
C VAL A 188 6.95 -28.10 -13.87
N GLU A 189 7.64 -27.45 -14.81
CA GLU A 189 7.73 -27.89 -16.21
C GLU A 189 8.38 -29.28 -16.33
N ARG A 190 9.44 -29.55 -15.57
CA ARG A 190 10.10 -30.85 -15.58
C ARG A 190 9.27 -31.95 -14.94
N CYS A 191 8.60 -31.67 -13.82
CA CYS A 191 7.71 -32.66 -13.20
C CYS A 191 6.51 -32.95 -14.10
N ARG A 192 5.96 -31.95 -14.79
CA ARG A 192 4.88 -32.16 -15.78
C ARG A 192 5.27 -33.09 -16.91
N ASN A 193 6.50 -32.96 -17.39
CA ASN A 193 7.02 -33.74 -18.51
C ASN A 193 7.57 -35.12 -18.10
N SER A 194 7.52 -35.49 -16.81
CA SER A 194 7.99 -36.78 -16.34
C SER A 194 6.83 -37.79 -16.20
N PRO A 195 7.07 -39.10 -16.47
CA PRO A 195 6.01 -40.11 -16.47
C PRO A 195 5.26 -40.24 -15.13
N ASN A 196 5.93 -39.95 -14.00
CA ASN A 196 5.42 -40.14 -12.66
C ASN A 196 5.16 -38.81 -11.91
N GLN A 197 5.16 -37.67 -12.61
CA GLN A 197 5.08 -36.33 -12.01
C GLN A 197 6.14 -36.03 -10.93
N SER A 198 7.22 -36.82 -10.94
CA SER A 198 8.37 -36.72 -10.06
C SER A 198 9.66 -36.71 -10.88
N ILE A 199 10.71 -36.11 -10.33
CA ILE A 199 12.04 -36.09 -10.96
C ILE A 199 13.01 -36.71 -9.96
N SER A 200 13.61 -37.83 -10.34
CA SER A 200 14.59 -38.52 -9.51
C SER A 200 15.80 -38.95 -10.31
N ASN A 201 16.96 -38.95 -9.68
CA ASN A 201 18.17 -39.63 -10.13
C ASN A 201 18.89 -40.24 -8.91
N ASP A 202 20.09 -40.79 -9.11
CA ASP A 202 20.87 -41.43 -8.05
C ASP A 202 21.33 -40.47 -6.93
N VAL A 203 21.07 -39.17 -7.08
CA VAL A 203 21.54 -38.09 -6.21
C VAL A 203 20.38 -37.38 -5.50
N PHE A 204 19.26 -37.14 -6.18
CA PHE A 204 18.11 -36.42 -5.62
C PHE A 204 16.78 -37.01 -6.08
N ASN A 205 15.73 -36.70 -5.34
CA ASN A 205 14.35 -36.93 -5.75
C ASN A 205 13.44 -35.75 -5.37
N VAL A 206 12.56 -35.38 -6.30
CA VAL A 206 11.55 -34.34 -6.13
C VAL A 206 10.19 -34.88 -6.53
N ALA A 207 9.22 -34.79 -5.63
CA ALA A 207 7.83 -35.13 -5.90
C ALA A 207 6.90 -34.05 -5.32
N PHE A 208 5.92 -33.60 -6.10
CA PHE A 208 4.89 -32.71 -5.56
C PHE A 208 3.94 -33.48 -4.64
N ASP A 209 3.32 -32.77 -3.69
CA ASP A 209 2.28 -33.35 -2.86
C ASP A 209 1.14 -33.88 -3.76
N PRO A 210 0.56 -35.08 -3.49
CA PRO A 210 -0.52 -35.64 -4.30
C PRO A 210 -1.74 -34.72 -4.47
N SER A 211 -1.91 -33.74 -3.58
CA SER A 211 -2.94 -32.71 -3.68
C SER A 211 -2.73 -31.71 -4.83
N ILE A 212 -1.54 -31.68 -5.45
CA ILE A 212 -1.18 -30.76 -6.53
C ILE A 212 -1.19 -31.51 -7.86
N ASP A 213 -2.22 -31.27 -8.66
CA ASP A 213 -2.38 -31.88 -9.97
C ASP A 213 -1.61 -31.11 -11.04
N LEU A 214 -0.43 -31.60 -11.40
CA LEU A 214 0.42 -30.96 -12.40
C LEU A 214 -0.09 -31.15 -13.83
N SER A 215 -1.00 -32.10 -14.10
CA SER A 215 -1.47 -32.43 -15.45
C SER A 215 -2.42 -31.38 -16.05
N LYS A 216 -3.02 -30.54 -15.20
CA LYS A 216 -3.94 -29.47 -15.63
C LYS A 216 -3.18 -28.22 -16.04
N THR A 217 -3.41 -27.77 -17.28
CA THR A 217 -2.83 -26.56 -17.89
C THR A 217 -3.57 -25.26 -17.54
N SER A 218 -4.68 -25.32 -16.81
CA SER A 218 -5.40 -24.14 -16.33
C SER A 218 -4.60 -23.39 -15.26
N ASN A 219 -4.64 -22.06 -15.28
CA ASN A 219 -4.00 -21.16 -14.30
C ASN A 219 -4.45 -21.37 -12.82
N GLU A 220 -5.41 -22.26 -12.58
CA GLU A 220 -5.99 -22.57 -11.28
C GLU A 220 -5.39 -23.83 -10.61
N SER A 221 -4.49 -24.58 -11.27
CA SER A 221 -4.04 -25.90 -10.77
C SER A 221 -2.94 -25.88 -9.70
N ILE A 222 -2.15 -24.80 -9.59
CA ILE A 222 -1.06 -24.69 -8.61
C ILE A 222 -1.29 -23.45 -7.74
N PRO A 223 -1.47 -23.60 -6.41
CA PRO A 223 -1.73 -22.46 -5.54
C PRO A 223 -0.49 -21.57 -5.37
N LEU A 224 -0.71 -20.26 -5.26
CA LEU A 224 0.36 -19.27 -5.08
C LEU A 224 1.10 -19.37 -3.73
N PHE A 225 0.44 -19.94 -2.72
CA PHE A 225 0.99 -20.29 -1.42
C PHE A 225 0.58 -21.71 -1.07
N GLY A 226 1.41 -22.43 -0.32
CA GLY A 226 1.09 -23.78 0.13
C GLY A 226 1.30 -24.86 -0.94
N ALA A 227 1.83 -24.52 -2.12
CA ALA A 227 2.22 -25.48 -3.15
C ALA A 227 3.45 -26.29 -2.69
N LYS A 228 3.18 -27.38 -1.96
CA LYS A 228 4.15 -28.22 -1.29
C LYS A 228 4.78 -29.26 -2.24
N TYR A 229 6.09 -29.41 -2.16
CA TYR A 229 6.82 -30.51 -2.77
C TYR A 229 7.83 -31.09 -1.78
N HIS A 230 8.18 -32.35 -2.00
CA HIS A 230 9.14 -33.08 -1.19
C HIS A 230 10.46 -33.16 -1.93
N PHE A 231 11.54 -32.71 -1.28
CA PHE A 231 12.89 -32.70 -1.84
C PHE A 231 13.81 -33.56 -0.98
N THR A 232 14.41 -34.58 -1.61
CA THR A 232 15.38 -35.47 -0.98
C THR A 232 16.71 -35.41 -1.71
N LEU A 233 17.81 -35.33 -0.97
CA LEU A 233 19.18 -35.26 -1.51
C LEU A 233 20.12 -36.15 -0.70
N ASP A 234 20.55 -37.29 -1.28
CA ASP A 234 21.56 -38.25 -0.77
C ASP A 234 21.63 -38.35 0.78
N ASP A 235 20.49 -38.54 1.46
CA ASP A 235 20.32 -38.63 2.93
C ASP A 235 20.69 -37.37 3.77
N VAL A 236 20.80 -36.21 3.12
CA VAL A 236 21.27 -34.95 3.73
C VAL A 236 20.13 -33.98 3.99
N VAL A 237 19.16 -33.96 3.08
CA VAL A 237 17.95 -33.14 3.18
C VAL A 237 16.78 -34.04 2.86
N ASN A 238 15.78 -34.02 3.75
CA ASN A 238 14.51 -34.73 3.58
C ASN A 238 13.40 -33.87 4.22
N CYS A 239 13.08 -32.74 3.58
CA CYS A 239 12.16 -31.75 4.11
C CYS A 239 11.08 -31.39 3.08
N PRO A 240 9.83 -31.12 3.52
CA PRO A 240 8.83 -30.48 2.69
C PRO A 240 9.22 -29.02 2.42
N GLU A 241 9.14 -28.61 1.16
CA GLU A 241 9.41 -27.25 0.69
C GLU A 241 8.17 -26.68 -0.01
N TYR A 242 8.10 -25.35 -0.14
CA TYR A 242 7.01 -24.67 -0.86
C TYR A 242 7.53 -23.97 -2.11
N LEU A 243 6.73 -24.04 -3.17
CA LEU A 243 7.02 -23.43 -4.45
C LEU A 243 7.03 -21.89 -4.32
N VAL A 244 8.16 -21.26 -4.66
CA VAL A 244 8.27 -19.79 -4.64
C VAL A 244 8.03 -19.23 -6.04
N TYR A 245 6.83 -18.73 -6.30
CA TYR A 245 6.56 -18.05 -7.56
C TYR A 245 7.22 -16.66 -7.60
N PHE A 246 8.20 -16.48 -8.48
CA PHE A 246 9.05 -15.29 -8.47
C PHE A 246 8.32 -13.95 -8.70
N PRO A 247 7.39 -13.83 -9.66
CA PRO A 247 6.60 -12.61 -9.80
C PRO A 247 5.84 -12.25 -8.51
N LEU A 248 5.30 -13.25 -7.80
CA LEU A 248 4.68 -13.05 -6.49
C LEU A 248 5.69 -12.60 -5.43
N LEU A 249 6.87 -13.22 -5.36
CA LEU A 249 7.96 -12.78 -4.47
C LEU A 249 8.36 -11.33 -4.75
N GLU A 250 8.43 -10.91 -6.02
CA GLU A 250 8.72 -9.53 -6.40
C GLU A 250 7.64 -8.55 -5.92
N GLU A 251 6.35 -8.89 -6.08
CA GLU A 251 5.24 -8.06 -5.60
C GLU A 251 5.19 -7.98 -4.07
N LEU A 252 5.39 -9.09 -3.37
CA LEU A 252 5.47 -9.10 -1.91
C LEU A 252 6.67 -8.30 -1.41
N ALA A 253 7.84 -8.43 -2.04
CA ALA A 253 9.01 -7.65 -1.68
C ALA A 253 8.76 -6.13 -1.89
N LYS A 254 8.10 -5.75 -2.99
CA LYS A 254 7.68 -4.35 -3.22
C LYS A 254 6.75 -3.84 -2.13
N LYS A 255 5.79 -4.65 -1.68
CA LYS A 255 4.89 -4.33 -0.56
C LYS A 255 5.67 -4.01 0.73
N HIS A 256 6.80 -4.66 0.97
CA HIS A 256 7.69 -4.41 2.11
C HIS A 256 8.79 -3.37 1.84
N GLY A 257 8.65 -2.57 0.77
CA GLY A 257 9.56 -1.46 0.47
C GLY A 257 10.88 -1.87 -0.20
N LEU A 258 11.00 -3.13 -0.63
CA LEU A 258 12.16 -3.65 -1.36
C LEU A 258 11.94 -3.55 -2.88
N LYS A 259 12.90 -2.98 -3.60
CA LYS A 259 12.92 -2.95 -5.07
C LYS A 259 13.90 -4.00 -5.58
N LYS A 260 13.45 -4.84 -6.52
CA LYS A 260 14.32 -5.75 -7.27
C LYS A 260 15.47 -4.98 -7.93
N VAL A 261 16.69 -5.43 -7.67
CA VAL A 261 17.92 -4.96 -8.29
C VAL A 261 18.25 -5.85 -9.48
N GLU A 262 18.30 -7.16 -9.24
CA GLU A 262 18.76 -8.13 -10.22
C GLU A 262 18.15 -9.51 -9.94
N ARG A 263 18.04 -10.30 -11.01
CA ARG A 263 17.55 -11.66 -11.00
C ARG A 263 18.38 -12.48 -11.99
N GLN A 264 19.17 -13.42 -11.48
CA GLN A 264 20.01 -14.30 -12.29
C GLN A 264 19.81 -15.74 -11.87
N THR A 265 19.87 -16.64 -12.84
CA THR A 265 19.99 -18.08 -12.62
C THR A 265 21.39 -18.40 -12.08
N PHE A 266 21.57 -19.47 -11.30
CA PHE A 266 22.89 -19.94 -10.86
C PHE A 266 23.83 -20.23 -12.03
N LYS A 267 23.32 -20.68 -13.18
CA LYS A 267 24.14 -20.85 -14.40
C LYS A 267 24.67 -19.51 -14.90
N GLU A 268 23.80 -18.52 -15.10
CA GLU A 268 24.22 -17.17 -15.50
C GLU A 268 25.20 -16.59 -14.49
N TYR A 269 24.91 -16.74 -13.20
CA TYR A 269 25.78 -16.27 -12.13
C TYR A 269 27.15 -16.96 -12.15
N PHE A 270 27.19 -18.28 -12.35
CA PHE A 270 28.43 -19.05 -12.48
C PHE A 270 29.23 -18.58 -13.70
N ASP A 271 28.60 -18.52 -14.88
CA ASP A 271 29.27 -18.11 -16.11
C ASP A 271 29.83 -16.68 -16.01
N ASN A 272 29.12 -15.77 -15.33
CA ASN A 272 29.55 -14.39 -15.12
C ASN A 272 30.71 -14.26 -14.10
N ASN A 273 30.88 -15.21 -13.17
CA ASN A 273 31.82 -15.06 -12.05
C ASN A 273 32.98 -16.07 -12.07
N LYS A 274 32.87 -17.21 -12.78
CA LYS A 274 33.89 -18.28 -12.79
C LYS A 274 35.26 -17.82 -13.30
N ASP A 275 35.28 -16.84 -14.21
CA ASP A 275 36.49 -16.34 -14.87
C ASP A 275 37.10 -15.10 -14.21
N THR A 276 36.42 -14.54 -13.20
CA THR A 276 36.99 -13.49 -12.37
C THR A 276 38.17 -14.04 -11.56
N SER A 277 39.17 -13.20 -11.27
CA SER A 277 40.36 -13.62 -10.52
C SER A 277 40.00 -14.24 -9.15
N GLY A 278 39.04 -13.63 -8.44
CA GLY A 278 38.53 -14.14 -7.17
C GLY A 278 37.69 -15.42 -7.32
N GLY A 279 36.79 -15.46 -8.31
CA GLY A 279 35.94 -16.63 -8.58
C GLY A 279 36.75 -17.87 -8.95
N ARG A 280 37.70 -17.72 -9.87
CA ARG A 280 38.60 -18.82 -10.32
C ARG A 280 39.46 -19.36 -9.18
N PHE A 281 40.04 -18.46 -8.37
CA PHE A 281 40.82 -18.85 -7.20
C PHE A 281 39.97 -19.65 -6.21
N LEU A 282 38.75 -19.19 -5.92
CA LEU A 282 37.87 -19.83 -4.96
C LEU A 282 37.34 -21.19 -5.47
N LEU A 283 37.01 -21.31 -6.76
CA LEU A 283 36.63 -22.60 -7.38
C LEU A 283 37.72 -23.65 -7.16
N SER A 284 38.98 -23.27 -7.39
CA SER A 284 40.11 -24.18 -7.19
C SER A 284 40.36 -24.48 -5.71
N LYS A 285 40.25 -23.48 -4.83
CA LYS A 285 40.46 -23.64 -3.39
C LYS A 285 39.42 -24.54 -2.73
N MET A 286 38.17 -24.47 -3.19
CA MET A 286 37.05 -25.25 -2.65
C MET A 286 36.90 -26.62 -3.31
N ASN A 287 37.72 -26.94 -4.32
CA ASN A 287 37.55 -28.13 -5.15
C ASN A 287 36.09 -28.29 -5.65
N ALA A 288 35.50 -27.18 -6.09
CA ALA A 288 34.08 -27.08 -6.40
C ALA A 288 33.68 -27.79 -7.71
N LEU A 289 34.65 -28.13 -8.55
CA LEU A 289 34.48 -28.83 -9.81
C LEU A 289 35.46 -29.99 -9.87
N GLU A 290 35.00 -31.13 -10.36
CA GLU A 290 35.80 -32.33 -10.58
C GLU A 290 36.67 -32.16 -11.81
N TYR A 291 37.84 -32.81 -11.81
CA TYR A 291 38.68 -32.91 -13.00
C TYR A 291 38.17 -34.04 -13.89
N TYR A 292 37.85 -33.71 -15.14
CA TYR A 292 37.47 -34.67 -16.17
C TYR A 292 38.49 -34.63 -17.30
N GLU A 293 38.96 -35.80 -17.72
CA GLU A 293 39.84 -35.99 -18.87
C GLU A 293 39.20 -36.95 -19.87
N LEU A 294 39.42 -36.71 -21.16
CA LEU A 294 38.95 -37.64 -22.19
C LEU A 294 39.61 -39.02 -22.00
N PRO A 295 38.93 -40.12 -22.39
CA PRO A 295 39.54 -41.44 -22.37
C PRO A 295 40.86 -41.42 -23.16
N PRO A 296 41.95 -42.01 -22.65
CA PRO A 296 43.19 -42.11 -23.40
C PRO A 296 42.99 -43.04 -24.60
N ASP A 297 43.66 -42.75 -25.73
CA ASP A 297 43.62 -43.58 -26.95
C ASP A 297 44.09 -45.03 -26.70
N ASN A 298 44.87 -45.26 -25.63
CA ASN A 298 45.31 -46.57 -25.18
C ASN A 298 44.94 -46.78 -23.69
N PRO A 299 44.13 -47.81 -23.34
CA PRO A 299 43.66 -48.06 -21.98
C PRO A 299 44.78 -48.25 -20.94
N HIS A 300 45.96 -48.70 -21.37
CA HIS A 300 47.11 -48.92 -20.47
C HIS A 300 47.81 -47.63 -20.01
N ASN A 301 47.49 -46.47 -20.60
CA ASN A 301 48.07 -45.17 -20.23
C ASN A 301 47.25 -44.38 -19.20
N GLN A 302 46.19 -44.97 -18.65
CA GLN A 302 45.33 -44.30 -17.68
C GLN A 302 46.07 -44.12 -16.33
N ARG A 303 46.47 -42.89 -16.02
CA ARG A 303 47.05 -42.52 -14.71
C ARG A 303 45.98 -41.83 -13.87
N GLY A 304 45.39 -42.55 -12.92
CA GLY A 304 44.41 -41.99 -11.97
C GLY A 304 43.25 -42.95 -11.65
N PRO A 305 42.30 -42.53 -10.79
CA PRO A 305 41.09 -43.31 -10.51
C PRO A 305 40.26 -43.53 -11.78
N ILE A 306 39.59 -44.70 -11.88
CA ILE A 306 38.72 -45.04 -13.02
C ILE A 306 37.55 -44.04 -13.06
N ILE A 307 37.50 -43.20 -14.09
CA ILE A 307 36.42 -42.22 -14.29
C ILE A 307 35.31 -42.90 -15.08
N ASP A 308 34.10 -42.91 -14.53
CA ASP A 308 32.91 -43.32 -15.28
C ASP A 308 32.54 -42.24 -16.30
N HIS A 309 33.06 -42.38 -17.53
CA HIS A 309 32.85 -41.42 -18.62
C HIS A 309 31.38 -41.24 -19.00
N THR A 310 30.48 -42.19 -18.68
CA THR A 310 29.04 -42.06 -18.97
C THR A 310 28.41 -40.91 -18.19
N ARG A 311 28.96 -40.59 -17.01
CA ARG A 311 28.54 -39.46 -16.17
C ARG A 311 29.01 -38.10 -16.68
N TYR A 312 29.92 -38.02 -17.66
CA TYR A 312 30.54 -36.76 -18.10
C TYR A 312 30.42 -36.53 -19.62
N THR A 313 29.38 -37.10 -20.24
CA THR A 313 29.10 -36.97 -21.67
C THR A 313 29.02 -35.51 -22.16
N HIS A 314 28.51 -34.58 -21.33
CA HIS A 314 28.48 -33.14 -21.63
C HIS A 314 29.88 -32.52 -21.69
N ALA A 315 30.77 -32.94 -20.79
CA ALA A 315 32.14 -32.45 -20.72
C ALA A 315 32.99 -32.98 -21.88
N ALA A 316 32.79 -34.25 -22.27
CA ALA A 316 33.38 -34.82 -23.46
C ALA A 316 32.98 -34.06 -24.73
N LYS A 317 31.68 -33.76 -24.89
CA LYS A 317 31.17 -32.97 -26.01
C LYS A 317 31.80 -31.56 -26.05
N TYR A 318 31.84 -30.88 -24.91
CA TYR A 318 32.46 -29.54 -24.82
C TYR A 318 33.93 -29.54 -25.25
N ILE A 319 34.73 -30.50 -24.78
CA ILE A 319 36.15 -30.59 -25.15
C ILE A 319 36.30 -30.82 -26.67
N ASN A 320 35.48 -31.70 -27.25
CA ASN A 320 35.50 -31.97 -28.69
C ASN A 320 35.09 -30.74 -29.51
N ASP A 321 34.02 -30.04 -29.11
CA ASP A 321 33.55 -28.82 -29.78
C ASP A 321 34.64 -27.72 -29.77
N VAL A 322 35.31 -27.50 -28.62
CA VAL A 322 36.42 -26.54 -28.49
C VAL A 322 37.61 -26.91 -29.37
N ASN A 323 37.97 -28.19 -29.41
CA ASN A 323 39.08 -28.67 -30.24
C ASN A 323 38.79 -28.53 -31.74
N THR A 324 37.52 -28.72 -32.17
CA THR A 324 37.12 -28.49 -33.57
C THR A 324 37.14 -27.01 -33.98
N GLN A 325 36.91 -26.08 -33.05
CA GLN A 325 36.81 -24.65 -33.36
C GLN A 325 38.13 -23.88 -33.27
N ASN A 326 39.06 -24.27 -32.38
CA ASN A 326 40.19 -23.40 -32.01
C ASN A 326 41.60 -23.95 -32.33
N GLN A 327 41.74 -25.05 -33.09
CA GLN A 327 43.03 -25.74 -33.32
C GLN A 327 43.84 -26.03 -32.03
N ASN A 328 43.17 -26.09 -30.88
CA ASN A 328 43.77 -26.38 -29.59
C ASN A 328 43.59 -27.87 -29.24
N SER A 329 44.54 -28.42 -28.46
CA SER A 329 44.50 -29.80 -27.97
C SER A 329 44.06 -29.86 -26.50
N MET A 330 42.86 -29.36 -26.21
CA MET A 330 42.29 -29.47 -24.87
C MET A 330 41.99 -30.94 -24.58
N LYS A 331 42.62 -31.53 -23.57
CA LYS A 331 42.43 -32.95 -23.19
C LYS A 331 41.56 -33.13 -21.96
N SER A 332 41.45 -32.09 -21.13
CA SER A 332 40.72 -32.13 -19.87
C SER A 332 40.01 -30.82 -19.56
N CYS A 333 38.99 -30.90 -18.70
CA CYS A 333 38.24 -29.76 -18.20
C CYS A 333 37.85 -29.98 -16.73
N ARG A 334 37.33 -28.93 -16.08
CA ARG A 334 36.71 -29.05 -14.76
C ARG A 334 35.20 -28.93 -14.86
N THR A 335 34.46 -29.84 -14.25
CA THR A 335 33.00 -29.94 -14.39
C THR A 335 32.37 -30.64 -13.18
N LEU A 336 31.04 -30.60 -13.06
CA LEU A 336 30.29 -31.56 -12.24
C LEU A 336 29.86 -32.75 -13.11
N SER A 337 29.49 -33.87 -12.49
CA SER A 337 28.85 -34.97 -13.24
C SER A 337 27.52 -34.50 -13.86
N LYS A 338 27.03 -35.17 -14.91
CA LYS A 338 25.77 -34.83 -15.59
C LYS A 338 24.59 -34.82 -14.62
N GLN A 339 24.53 -35.78 -13.70
CA GLN A 339 23.48 -35.87 -12.68
C GLN A 339 23.55 -34.72 -11.66
N GLU A 340 24.75 -34.31 -11.25
CA GLU A 340 24.96 -33.11 -10.44
C GLU A 340 24.73 -31.84 -11.24
N TRP A 341 24.99 -31.81 -12.54
CA TRP A 341 24.58 -30.73 -13.43
C TRP A 341 23.06 -30.68 -13.54
N ASP A 342 22.36 -31.79 -13.69
CA ASP A 342 20.90 -31.83 -13.74
C ASP A 342 20.27 -31.35 -12.43
N MET A 343 20.90 -31.66 -11.29
CA MET A 343 20.54 -31.14 -9.96
C MET A 343 20.88 -29.66 -9.83
N THR A 344 22.11 -29.27 -10.15
CA THR A 344 22.48 -27.86 -10.29
C THR A 344 21.74 -27.23 -11.45
N ILE A 345 20.89 -27.90 -12.22
CA ILE A 345 20.01 -27.35 -13.25
C ILE A 345 18.58 -27.18 -12.74
N GLN A 346 18.09 -28.08 -11.89
CA GLN A 346 16.96 -27.79 -10.98
C GLN A 346 17.30 -26.62 -10.04
N GLN A 347 18.55 -26.56 -9.57
CA GLN A 347 19.12 -25.41 -8.88
C GLN A 347 19.71 -24.38 -9.86
N SER A 348 19.91 -24.64 -11.16
CA SER A 348 20.67 -23.71 -12.05
C SER A 348 19.79 -22.58 -12.42
N ARG A 349 18.50 -22.86 -12.53
CA ARG A 349 17.50 -21.84 -12.72
C ARG A 349 17.09 -21.21 -11.39
N SER A 350 17.58 -21.69 -10.23
CA SER A 350 17.40 -21.00 -8.94
C SER A 350 17.76 -19.56 -9.15
N LYS A 351 16.85 -18.65 -8.80
CA LYS A 351 17.14 -17.24 -9.04
C LYS A 351 17.74 -16.66 -7.79
N VAL A 352 18.88 -16.01 -7.96
CA VAL A 352 19.38 -15.05 -7.00
C VAL A 352 18.39 -13.91 -6.98
N PHE A 353 17.72 -13.72 -5.84
CA PHE A 353 16.86 -12.58 -5.61
C PHE A 353 17.71 -11.50 -4.94
N ILE A 354 17.94 -10.40 -5.66
CA ILE A 354 18.53 -9.22 -5.07
C ILE A 354 17.49 -8.13 -5.05
N ALA A 355 17.21 -7.61 -3.86
CA ALA A 355 16.42 -6.42 -3.69
C ALA A 355 17.15 -5.42 -2.79
N ARG A 356 16.76 -4.16 -2.86
CA ARG A 356 17.29 -3.11 -1.99
C ARG A 356 16.18 -2.20 -1.51
N PRO A 357 16.31 -1.53 -0.36
CA PRO A 357 15.30 -0.60 0.11
C PRO A 357 15.10 0.53 -0.90
N THR A 358 13.84 0.87 -1.14
CA THR A 358 13.48 2.09 -1.87
C THR A 358 13.85 3.31 -1.01
N LEU A 359 14.22 4.44 -1.65
CA LEU A 359 14.69 5.66 -0.98
C LEU A 359 13.55 6.35 -0.22
N LYS A 360 13.15 5.77 0.92
CA LYS A 360 12.25 6.31 1.95
C LYS A 360 12.34 5.44 3.21
N MET A 361 13.39 5.58 4.02
CA MET A 361 13.36 5.31 5.47
C MET A 361 14.57 5.98 6.14
N THR A 362 14.51 7.30 6.29
CA THR A 362 15.26 8.04 7.30
C THR A 362 14.46 9.28 7.66
N THR A 363 13.55 9.13 8.63
CA THR A 363 13.12 10.24 9.47
C THR A 363 13.57 9.92 10.89
N ARG A 364 14.45 10.77 11.41
CA ARG A 364 14.89 10.80 12.80
C ARG A 364 13.67 10.74 13.71
N CYS A 365 13.52 9.67 14.48
CA CYS A 365 12.56 9.67 15.58
C CYS A 365 13.35 9.95 16.87
N ARG A 366 13.38 11.22 17.27
CA ARG A 366 13.58 11.54 18.68
C ARG A 366 12.48 10.82 19.45
N THR A 367 12.88 9.96 20.37
CA THR A 367 12.03 9.15 21.24
C THR A 367 10.94 9.99 21.90
N THR A 368 9.75 9.97 21.30
CA THR A 368 8.48 9.98 22.03
C THR A 368 7.66 8.83 21.46
N ARG A 369 7.26 7.93 22.36
CA ARG A 369 6.54 6.68 22.09
C ARG A 369 5.18 7.02 21.46
N ARG A 370 5.05 7.14 20.14
CA ARG A 370 3.74 7.20 19.47
C ARG A 370 3.28 5.78 19.19
N GLN A 371 2.31 5.30 19.98
CA GLN A 371 1.40 4.24 19.55
C GLN A 371 0.91 4.59 18.13
N THR A 372 1.02 3.67 17.17
CA THR A 372 0.32 3.82 15.90
C THR A 372 -1.17 3.86 16.23
N THR A 373 -1.71 5.07 16.27
CA THR A 373 -3.10 5.32 16.63
C THR A 373 -3.88 5.19 15.34
N TYR A 374 -4.62 4.10 15.20
CA TYR A 374 -5.57 3.96 14.11
C TYR A 374 -6.70 4.95 14.35
N LEU A 375 -7.05 5.71 13.32
CA LEU A 375 -8.28 6.47 13.32
C LEU A 375 -9.44 5.48 13.36
N SER A 376 -10.43 5.76 14.19
CA SER A 376 -11.63 4.93 14.26
C SER A 376 -12.60 5.36 13.17
N ILE A 377 -13.22 4.38 12.52
CA ILE A 377 -14.39 4.63 11.69
C ILE A 377 -15.47 5.20 12.62
N PRO A 378 -16.18 6.27 12.23
CA PRO A 378 -17.29 6.80 13.01
C PRO A 378 -18.22 5.67 13.44
N SER A 379 -18.57 5.64 14.72
CA SER A 379 -19.46 4.61 15.26
C SER A 379 -20.76 4.55 14.45
N THR A 380 -21.27 3.34 14.29
CA THR A 380 -22.53 3.08 13.58
C THR A 380 -23.60 4.04 14.10
N ILE A 381 -24.40 4.58 13.17
CA ILE A 381 -25.60 5.34 13.53
C ILE A 381 -26.54 4.33 14.22
N ASN A 382 -26.42 4.18 15.53
CA ASN A 382 -27.28 3.29 16.30
C ASN A 382 -28.71 3.83 16.19
N GLY A 383 -29.69 2.94 16.02
CA GLY A 383 -31.13 3.28 15.91
C GLY A 383 -31.74 4.05 17.09
N ASN A 384 -30.94 4.40 18.11
CA ASN A 384 -31.29 5.29 19.22
C ASN A 384 -30.97 6.77 18.97
N ILE A 385 -30.38 7.14 17.83
CA ILE A 385 -30.21 8.55 17.45
C ILE A 385 -31.58 9.08 17.02
N LYS A 386 -32.13 10.03 17.79
CA LYS A 386 -33.29 10.81 17.37
C LYS A 386 -32.87 11.63 16.15
N GLY A 387 -33.32 11.21 14.97
CA GLY A 387 -33.18 12.00 13.75
C GLY A 387 -34.01 13.27 13.83
N GLY A 388 -34.05 14.03 12.76
CA GLY A 388 -34.91 15.20 12.66
C GLY A 388 -35.41 15.47 11.26
N GLN A 389 -36.06 16.61 11.11
CA GLN A 389 -36.66 17.03 9.86
C GLN A 389 -35.65 17.79 9.00
N VAL A 390 -35.76 17.63 7.68
CA VAL A 390 -34.99 18.40 6.71
C VAL A 390 -35.79 19.63 6.30
N LEU A 391 -35.14 20.79 6.29
CA LEU A 391 -35.67 22.02 5.71
C LEU A 391 -34.85 22.37 4.46
N ALA A 392 -35.46 22.97 3.45
CA ALA A 392 -34.81 23.38 2.21
C ALA A 392 -35.18 24.81 1.81
N VAL A 393 -34.23 25.53 1.19
CA VAL A 393 -34.38 26.90 0.67
C VAL A 393 -33.52 27.08 -0.58
N GLY A 394 -33.89 28.03 -1.44
CA GLY A 394 -33.17 28.35 -2.67
C GLY A 394 -33.96 28.00 -3.93
N GLU A 395 -33.25 27.75 -5.03
CA GLU A 395 -33.83 27.33 -6.30
C GLU A 395 -34.17 25.83 -6.30
N ASN A 396 -35.18 25.46 -7.09
CA ASN A 396 -35.67 24.09 -7.25
C ASN A 396 -35.86 23.69 -8.72
N GLY A 397 -35.19 24.37 -9.67
CA GLY A 397 -35.35 24.11 -11.10
C GLY A 397 -34.97 22.68 -11.52
N MET A 398 -34.10 22.03 -10.76
CA MET A 398 -33.70 20.62 -10.93
C MET A 398 -34.30 19.72 -9.85
N THR A 399 -35.33 20.17 -9.13
CA THR A 399 -35.96 19.48 -7.99
C THR A 399 -35.05 19.21 -6.78
N GLN A 400 -33.94 19.96 -6.69
CA GLN A 400 -32.90 19.81 -5.66
C GLN A 400 -33.36 20.16 -4.23
N LEU A 401 -34.57 20.73 -4.05
CA LEU A 401 -35.18 20.93 -2.73
C LEU A 401 -36.00 19.73 -2.25
N GLY A 402 -36.19 18.71 -3.08
CA GLY A 402 -37.07 17.57 -2.74
C GLY A 402 -38.54 17.97 -2.67
N LEU A 403 -38.90 19.01 -3.44
CA LEU A 403 -40.26 19.51 -3.60
C LEU A 403 -40.76 19.20 -5.00
N LYS A 404 -42.09 19.14 -5.17
CA LYS A 404 -42.73 18.95 -6.48
C LYS A 404 -42.17 19.92 -7.53
N SER A 405 -42.04 19.46 -8.76
CA SER A 405 -41.56 20.22 -9.92
C SER A 405 -42.33 21.53 -10.16
N SER A 406 -43.60 21.59 -9.72
CA SER A 406 -44.43 22.80 -9.78
C SER A 406 -43.96 23.96 -8.87
N ILE A 407 -42.96 23.74 -8.02
CA ILE A 407 -42.41 24.75 -7.12
C ILE A 407 -41.01 25.09 -7.62
N ASP A 408 -40.81 26.29 -8.17
CA ASP A 408 -39.51 26.67 -8.74
C ASP A 408 -38.47 27.10 -7.70
N GLN A 409 -38.92 27.62 -6.55
CA GLN A 409 -38.03 28.18 -5.54
C GLN A 409 -38.69 28.33 -4.17
N ARG A 410 -37.85 28.50 -3.14
CA ARG A 410 -38.22 28.85 -1.77
C ARG A 410 -37.37 30.00 -1.26
N LYS A 411 -38.02 31.10 -0.86
CA LYS A 411 -37.36 32.29 -0.27
C LYS A 411 -36.96 32.12 1.19
N ASN A 412 -37.60 31.19 1.90
CA ASN A 412 -37.34 30.88 3.31
C ASN A 412 -37.33 29.35 3.50
N PRO A 413 -36.59 28.82 4.49
CA PRO A 413 -36.55 27.37 4.74
C PRO A 413 -37.92 26.75 4.99
N GLN A 414 -38.22 25.69 4.23
CA GLN A 414 -39.47 24.93 4.31
C GLN A 414 -39.19 23.44 4.50
N PRO A 415 -40.07 22.69 5.18
CA PRO A 415 -39.90 21.25 5.33
C PRO A 415 -39.88 20.49 4.01
N VAL A 416 -38.96 19.52 3.92
CA VAL A 416 -38.94 18.46 2.90
C VAL A 416 -39.72 17.27 3.47
N LEU A 417 -40.59 16.67 2.65
CA LEU A 417 -41.43 15.55 3.06
C LEU A 417 -40.63 14.25 3.00
N ILE A 418 -40.02 13.88 4.12
CA ILE A 418 -39.35 12.59 4.33
C ILE A 418 -40.11 11.87 5.45
N SER A 419 -40.56 10.65 5.19
CA SER A 419 -41.38 9.85 6.13
C SER A 419 -40.62 9.45 7.39
N GLU A 420 -39.30 9.31 7.28
CA GLU A 420 -38.42 8.86 8.34
C GLU A 420 -37.54 9.99 8.89
N PRO A 421 -37.16 9.94 10.19
CA PRO A 421 -36.21 10.88 10.76
C PRO A 421 -34.84 10.81 10.07
N VAL A 422 -34.31 11.96 9.66
CA VAL A 422 -33.01 12.09 9.00
C VAL A 422 -31.91 12.30 10.05
N VAL A 423 -30.76 11.65 9.85
CA VAL A 423 -29.59 11.73 10.74
C VAL A 423 -28.39 12.42 10.10
N GLN A 424 -28.32 12.43 8.76
CA GLN A 424 -27.27 13.13 8.03
C GLN A 424 -27.81 13.66 6.71
N ILE A 425 -27.27 14.80 6.29
CA ILE A 425 -27.57 15.47 5.02
C ILE A 425 -26.28 15.76 4.26
N ALA A 426 -26.34 15.69 2.93
CA ALA A 426 -25.31 16.18 2.02
C ALA A 426 -25.97 16.85 0.81
N ALA A 427 -25.28 17.80 0.20
CA ALA A 427 -25.75 18.51 -0.98
C ALA A 427 -24.60 18.65 -1.96
N GLY A 428 -24.83 18.19 -3.18
CA GLY A 428 -24.04 18.59 -4.35
C GLY A 428 -24.53 19.94 -4.88
N PRO A 429 -23.89 20.49 -5.90
CA PRO A 429 -24.34 21.63 -6.69
C PRO A 429 -25.84 21.62 -7.02
N LEU A 430 -26.34 20.52 -7.59
CA LEU A 430 -27.69 20.40 -8.16
C LEU A 430 -28.51 19.21 -7.62
N HIS A 431 -28.04 18.55 -6.55
CA HIS A 431 -28.77 17.46 -5.92
C HIS A 431 -28.51 17.38 -4.42
N SER A 432 -29.33 16.60 -3.73
CA SER A 432 -29.32 16.43 -2.29
C SER A 432 -29.50 14.98 -1.89
N VAL A 433 -28.89 14.64 -0.75
CA VAL A 433 -28.81 13.29 -0.21
C VAL A 433 -29.15 13.32 1.27
N CYS A 434 -30.04 12.45 1.71
CA CYS A 434 -30.45 12.31 3.10
C CYS A 434 -30.26 10.86 3.56
N LEU A 435 -29.64 10.67 4.72
CA LEU A 435 -29.53 9.38 5.40
C LEU A 435 -30.48 9.36 6.59
N THR A 436 -31.32 8.34 6.68
CA THR A 436 -32.31 8.18 7.76
C THR A 436 -31.76 7.35 8.91
N ASN A 437 -32.43 7.40 10.06
CA ASN A 437 -32.10 6.56 11.22
C ASN A 437 -32.34 5.05 10.98
N GLN A 438 -33.06 4.69 9.91
CA GLN A 438 -33.26 3.30 9.47
C GLN A 438 -32.16 2.84 8.50
N ASN A 439 -31.11 3.64 8.32
CA ASN A 439 -30.02 3.40 7.38
C ASN A 439 -30.44 3.44 5.90
N ASP A 440 -31.55 4.13 5.60
CA ASP A 440 -32.01 4.36 4.23
C ASP A 440 -31.45 5.66 3.67
N ILE A 441 -31.17 5.65 2.36
CA ILE A 441 -30.67 6.82 1.64
C ILE A 441 -31.74 7.30 0.66
N TYR A 442 -32.08 8.58 0.76
CA TYR A 442 -32.96 9.27 -0.16
C TYR A 442 -32.19 10.32 -0.96
N THR A 443 -32.41 10.35 -2.26
CA THR A 443 -31.75 11.28 -3.20
C THR A 443 -32.78 12.02 -4.05
N PHE A 444 -32.53 13.30 -4.29
CA PHE A 444 -33.37 14.17 -5.12
C PHE A 444 -32.56 15.30 -5.77
N GLY A 445 -32.93 15.71 -6.98
CA GLY A 445 -32.19 16.70 -7.76
C GLY A 445 -31.92 16.27 -9.20
N CYS A 446 -30.90 16.85 -9.82
CA CYS A 446 -30.44 16.47 -11.15
C CYS A 446 -29.87 15.04 -11.17
N ASN A 447 -30.26 14.25 -12.18
CA ASN A 447 -29.82 12.87 -12.38
C ASN A 447 -29.20 12.59 -13.76
N ASP A 448 -28.94 13.62 -14.58
CA ASP A 448 -28.36 13.48 -15.92
C ASP A 448 -27.04 12.67 -15.88
N GLU A 449 -26.29 12.87 -14.79
CA GLU A 449 -25.00 12.25 -14.52
C GLU A 449 -25.11 11.10 -13.49
N TYR A 450 -26.30 10.53 -13.30
CA TYR A 450 -26.59 9.45 -12.33
C TYR A 450 -26.13 9.73 -10.89
N ALA A 451 -26.04 11.01 -10.52
CA ALA A 451 -25.62 11.43 -9.19
C ALA A 451 -26.59 10.94 -8.09
N LEU A 452 -27.86 10.66 -8.43
CA LEU A 452 -28.84 10.14 -7.49
C LEU A 452 -28.70 8.63 -7.20
N GLY A 453 -27.97 7.88 -8.03
CA GLY A 453 -27.71 6.44 -7.81
C GLY A 453 -28.94 5.54 -7.97
N ARG A 454 -30.00 6.02 -8.63
CA ARG A 454 -31.23 5.28 -8.90
C ARG A 454 -31.67 5.51 -10.34
N SER A 455 -32.33 4.51 -10.92
CA SER A 455 -32.94 4.64 -12.24
C SER A 455 -34.16 5.53 -12.16
N ASP A 456 -34.29 6.47 -13.07
CA ASP A 456 -35.54 7.22 -13.26
C ASP A 456 -36.56 6.21 -13.80
N ASN A 457 -37.47 5.75 -12.95
CA ASN A 457 -38.44 4.72 -13.32
C ASN A 457 -39.54 5.21 -14.28
N ASN A 458 -39.36 6.35 -14.94
CA ASN A 458 -40.34 6.91 -15.88
C ASN A 458 -39.66 7.32 -17.20
N ASN A 459 -39.52 6.36 -18.13
CA ASN A 459 -39.46 6.64 -19.57
C ASN A 459 -40.86 6.99 -20.13
N ASP A 460 -41.71 7.65 -19.34
CA ASP A 460 -42.94 8.25 -19.83
C ASP A 460 -42.73 9.76 -19.82
N ASP A 461 -42.17 10.26 -20.93
CA ASP A 461 -42.04 11.70 -21.28
C ASP A 461 -43.39 12.47 -21.26
N ASN A 462 -44.49 11.83 -20.83
CA ASN A 462 -45.85 12.36 -20.79
C ASN A 462 -46.41 12.55 -19.37
N ASN A 463 -45.69 12.20 -18.30
CA ASN A 463 -46.13 12.47 -16.93
C ASN A 463 -45.18 13.45 -16.23
N ASN A 464 -45.63 14.71 -16.11
CA ASN A 464 -44.99 15.81 -15.35
C ASN A 464 -44.86 15.55 -13.83
N ASP A 465 -45.13 14.32 -13.38
CA ASP A 465 -45.26 13.89 -11.97
C ASP A 465 -44.27 12.76 -11.63
N ALA A 466 -43.17 12.62 -12.39
CA ALA A 466 -42.06 11.75 -11.99
C ALA A 466 -41.50 12.25 -10.65
N ASP A 467 -41.65 11.43 -9.60
CA ASP A 467 -41.27 11.80 -8.24
C ASP A 467 -39.76 12.13 -8.19
N PRO A 468 -39.38 13.41 -8.00
CA PRO A 468 -37.97 13.80 -7.97
C PRO A 468 -37.27 13.27 -6.72
N PHE A 469 -38.03 12.70 -5.78
CA PHE A 469 -37.59 12.12 -4.53
C PHE A 469 -37.64 10.60 -4.60
N GLY A 470 -36.56 9.92 -4.18
CA GLY A 470 -36.54 8.47 -4.23
C GLY A 470 -35.49 7.83 -3.33
N LYS A 471 -35.82 6.63 -2.85
CA LYS A 471 -34.91 5.78 -2.08
C LYS A 471 -33.90 5.10 -2.99
N VAL A 472 -32.64 5.09 -2.58
CA VAL A 472 -31.56 4.40 -3.29
C VAL A 472 -31.54 2.93 -2.89
N ASP A 473 -31.56 2.03 -3.88
CA ASP A 473 -31.43 0.60 -3.66
C ASP A 473 -29.97 0.20 -3.42
N LEU A 474 -29.60 0.03 -2.15
CA LEU A 474 -28.27 -0.45 -1.73
C LEU A 474 -28.24 -1.96 -1.49
N THR A 475 -29.37 -2.66 -1.62
CA THR A 475 -29.50 -4.09 -1.25
C THR A 475 -28.62 -5.01 -2.08
N LYS A 476 -28.24 -4.55 -3.28
CA LYS A 476 -27.38 -5.30 -4.22
C LYS A 476 -25.90 -5.22 -3.89
N VAL A 477 -25.49 -4.28 -3.02
CA VAL A 477 -24.07 -3.93 -2.80
C VAL A 477 -23.69 -4.03 -1.33
N LEU A 478 -24.60 -3.69 -0.43
CA LEU A 478 -24.42 -3.84 1.00
C LEU A 478 -24.87 -5.23 1.46
N ASN A 479 -24.08 -5.84 2.35
CA ASN A 479 -24.60 -6.91 3.20
C ASN A 479 -25.43 -6.27 4.33
N ILE A 480 -26.73 -6.11 4.11
CA ILE A 480 -27.66 -5.36 4.96
C ILE A 480 -27.67 -5.85 6.42
N ASP A 481 -27.36 -7.12 6.65
CA ASP A 481 -27.32 -7.72 8.00
C ASP A 481 -26.08 -7.29 8.82
N GLN A 482 -25.03 -6.77 8.18
CA GLN A 482 -23.73 -6.51 8.81
C GLN A 482 -23.16 -5.12 8.53
N GLU A 483 -23.58 -4.47 7.44
CA GLU A 483 -23.05 -3.19 6.98
C GLU A 483 -24.09 -2.07 7.10
N ASN A 484 -23.70 -1.01 7.81
CA ASN A 484 -24.49 0.21 7.95
C ASN A 484 -23.70 1.40 7.42
N ILE A 485 -24.40 2.39 6.88
CA ILE A 485 -23.82 3.64 6.39
C ILE A 485 -23.55 4.57 7.57
N VAL A 486 -22.34 5.12 7.59
CA VAL A 486 -21.84 6.04 8.64
C VAL A 486 -21.53 7.43 8.12
N GLN A 487 -21.43 7.60 6.81
CA GLN A 487 -21.22 8.91 6.18
C GLN A 487 -21.80 8.97 4.77
N ILE A 488 -22.42 10.09 4.41
CA ILE A 488 -22.78 10.44 3.03
C ILE A 488 -22.03 11.71 2.59
N VAL A 489 -21.61 11.76 1.32
CA VAL A 489 -21.04 12.95 0.67
C VAL A 489 -21.56 13.07 -0.76
N ALA A 490 -21.64 14.31 -1.25
CA ALA A 490 -22.13 14.63 -2.59
C ALA A 490 -21.21 15.69 -3.22
N GLY A 491 -20.87 15.49 -4.49
CA GLY A 491 -20.21 16.46 -5.35
C GLY A 491 -21.12 16.92 -6.48
N ASP A 492 -20.58 17.40 -7.60
CA ASP A 492 -21.35 17.85 -8.77
C ASP A 492 -22.09 16.67 -9.41
N SER A 493 -21.32 15.69 -9.85
CA SER A 493 -21.80 14.55 -10.64
C SER A 493 -21.57 13.20 -9.93
N HIS A 494 -21.48 13.21 -8.60
CA HIS A 494 -21.28 11.98 -7.81
C HIS A 494 -21.86 12.04 -6.40
N THR A 495 -22.30 10.88 -5.92
CA THR A 495 -22.70 10.63 -4.53
C THR A 495 -21.96 9.42 -4.00
N LEU A 496 -21.28 9.56 -2.86
CA LEU A 496 -20.62 8.45 -2.18
C LEU A 496 -21.11 8.24 -0.75
N VAL A 497 -21.00 7.00 -0.31
CA VAL A 497 -21.41 6.55 1.01
C VAL A 497 -20.29 5.70 1.64
N LEU A 498 -20.06 5.89 2.93
CA LEU A 498 -19.08 5.14 3.73
C LEU A 498 -19.82 4.16 4.65
N SER A 499 -19.39 2.91 4.66
CA SER A 499 -19.89 1.90 5.61
C SER A 499 -19.10 1.87 6.92
N ASN A 500 -19.71 1.32 7.97
CA ASN A 500 -19.08 1.00 9.25
C ASN A 500 -17.90 0.01 9.14
N MET A 501 -17.78 -0.70 8.02
CA MET A 501 -16.65 -1.60 7.72
C MET A 501 -15.49 -0.89 7.04
N GLY A 502 -15.65 0.39 6.67
CA GLY A 502 -14.63 1.20 6.01
C GLY A 502 -14.59 1.04 4.49
N LYS A 503 -15.63 0.42 3.91
CA LYS A 503 -15.83 0.32 2.46
C LYS A 503 -16.61 1.53 1.94
N VAL A 504 -16.31 1.94 0.72
CA VAL A 504 -16.93 3.09 0.06
C VAL A 504 -17.74 2.62 -1.14
N TYR A 505 -18.97 3.10 -1.24
CA TYR A 505 -19.85 2.83 -2.36
C TYR A 505 -20.31 4.13 -3.01
N GLY A 506 -20.62 4.11 -4.30
CA GLY A 506 -20.99 5.34 -5.00
C GLY A 506 -21.56 5.20 -6.38
N SER A 507 -22.27 6.24 -6.80
CA SER A 507 -22.74 6.45 -8.17
C SER A 507 -22.10 7.70 -8.75
N SER A 508 -21.79 7.66 -10.04
CA SER A 508 -21.16 8.77 -10.77
C SER A 508 -21.21 8.53 -12.28
N HIS A 509 -21.35 9.62 -13.02
CA HIS A 509 -21.12 9.71 -14.46
C HIS A 509 -20.03 10.75 -14.78
N GLY A 510 -19.57 10.75 -16.04
CA GLY A 510 -18.68 11.79 -16.56
C GLY A 510 -17.21 11.38 -16.79
N ILE A 511 -16.46 12.32 -17.39
CA ILE A 511 -15.04 12.19 -17.77
C ILE A 511 -14.13 11.89 -16.56
N TYR A 512 -14.53 12.33 -15.37
CA TYR A 512 -13.83 12.11 -14.10
C TYR A 512 -14.45 11.00 -13.24
N GLY A 513 -15.39 10.23 -13.80
CA GLY A 513 -16.20 9.24 -13.10
C GLY A 513 -15.36 8.34 -12.19
N LEU A 514 -15.80 8.20 -10.94
CA LEU A 514 -15.10 7.50 -9.85
C LEU A 514 -14.98 5.97 -10.03
N VAL A 515 -15.20 5.50 -11.26
CA VAL A 515 -15.39 4.10 -11.65
C VAL A 515 -14.31 3.68 -12.66
N ARG A 516 -13.74 2.49 -12.46
CA ARG A 516 -12.73 1.94 -13.38
C ARG A 516 -13.28 1.83 -14.81
N ASN A 517 -12.43 2.16 -15.78
CA ASN A 517 -12.68 2.09 -17.23
C ASN A 517 -13.71 3.09 -17.79
N GLY A 518 -14.04 4.17 -17.07
CA GLY A 518 -14.95 5.21 -17.56
C GLY A 518 -16.38 4.71 -17.83
N LYS A 519 -16.78 3.61 -17.19
CA LYS A 519 -18.15 3.07 -17.28
C LYS A 519 -19.08 3.86 -16.35
N MET A 520 -20.25 4.22 -16.86
CA MET A 520 -21.29 4.91 -16.10
C MET A 520 -21.77 4.01 -14.94
N ALA A 521 -21.76 4.51 -13.69
CA ALA A 521 -22.37 3.81 -12.56
C ALA A 521 -23.75 4.39 -12.26
N LYS A 522 -24.78 3.83 -12.91
CA LYS A 522 -26.19 4.21 -12.71
C LYS A 522 -26.72 3.88 -11.31
N HIS A 523 -26.10 2.90 -10.66
CA HIS A 523 -26.39 2.46 -9.31
C HIS A 523 -25.10 2.45 -8.50
N PRO A 524 -25.18 2.53 -7.15
CA PRO A 524 -24.02 2.44 -6.29
C PRO A 524 -23.16 1.21 -6.62
N ILE A 525 -21.85 1.40 -6.69
CA ILE A 525 -20.86 0.33 -6.82
C ILE A 525 -19.77 0.49 -5.77
N GLU A 526 -19.09 -0.59 -5.42
CA GLU A 526 -17.94 -0.52 -4.51
C GLU A 526 -16.74 0.12 -5.21
N ILE A 527 -16.11 1.08 -4.53
CA ILE A 527 -14.89 1.74 -4.97
C ILE A 527 -13.71 1.06 -4.27
N PRO A 528 -12.86 0.30 -5.01
CA PRO A 528 -11.77 -0.46 -4.40
C PRO A 528 -10.66 0.47 -3.91
N LEU A 529 -10.43 0.46 -2.59
CA LEU A 529 -9.41 1.26 -1.91
C LEU A 529 -8.40 0.33 -1.20
N PRO A 530 -7.13 0.76 -1.08
CA PRO A 530 -6.06 -0.08 -0.53
C PRO A 530 -6.14 -0.26 0.99
N GLU A 531 -6.88 0.60 1.68
CA GLU A 531 -7.04 0.62 3.13
C GLU A 531 -8.50 0.95 3.48
N LYS A 532 -8.93 0.61 4.70
CA LYS A 532 -10.24 1.01 5.21
C LYS A 532 -10.32 2.52 5.39
N ILE A 533 -11.45 3.09 4.99
CA ILE A 533 -11.69 4.53 5.07
C ILE A 533 -12.44 4.88 6.35
N VAL A 534 -12.03 5.98 6.98
CA VAL A 534 -12.67 6.54 8.18
C VAL A 534 -13.41 7.85 7.90
N LYS A 535 -13.05 8.56 6.84
CA LYS A 535 -13.73 9.81 6.45
C LYS A 535 -13.65 10.05 4.95
N LEU A 536 -14.75 10.53 4.40
CA LEU A 536 -14.87 11.08 3.04
C LEU A 536 -14.98 12.61 3.10
N ALA A 537 -14.40 13.30 2.11
CA ALA A 537 -14.66 14.71 1.88
C ALA A 537 -14.71 14.99 0.37
N SER A 538 -15.86 15.47 -0.10
CA SER A 538 -16.11 15.76 -1.51
C SER A 538 -15.92 17.24 -1.80
N GLY A 539 -15.21 17.56 -2.88
CA GLY A 539 -15.39 18.82 -3.59
C GLY A 539 -16.46 18.68 -4.68
N TYR A 540 -16.41 19.52 -5.70
CA TYR A 540 -17.36 19.43 -6.81
C TYR A 540 -17.03 18.20 -7.68
N ASP A 541 -15.81 18.16 -8.21
CA ASP A 541 -15.40 17.12 -9.17
C ASP A 541 -14.28 16.22 -8.66
N PHE A 542 -13.95 16.30 -7.37
CA PHE A 542 -12.90 15.49 -6.77
C PHE A 542 -13.30 15.03 -5.38
N ILE A 543 -12.65 13.96 -4.93
CA ILE A 543 -12.86 13.43 -3.59
C ILE A 543 -11.55 13.10 -2.89
N LEU A 544 -11.56 13.28 -1.58
CA LEU A 544 -10.54 12.82 -0.64
C LEU A 544 -11.06 11.67 0.23
N PHE A 545 -10.21 10.66 0.41
CA PHE A 545 -10.44 9.53 1.30
C PHE A 545 -9.38 9.52 2.40
N LEU A 546 -9.79 9.58 3.66
CA LEU A 546 -8.91 9.41 4.82
C LEU A 546 -8.99 7.97 5.30
N SER A 547 -7.85 7.29 5.35
CA SER A 547 -7.75 5.90 5.81
C SER A 547 -7.59 5.78 7.33
N GLU A 548 -7.83 4.58 7.86
CA GLU A 548 -7.63 4.25 9.28
C GLU A 548 -6.18 4.46 9.76
N THR A 549 -5.19 4.44 8.87
CA THR A 549 -3.79 4.70 9.21
C THR A 549 -3.41 6.18 9.11
N GLY A 550 -4.31 7.05 8.63
CA GLY A 550 -4.05 8.46 8.41
C GLY A 550 -3.46 8.81 7.04
N HIS A 551 -3.38 7.87 6.09
CA HIS A 551 -3.09 8.22 4.68
C HIS A 551 -4.31 8.85 4.01
N VAL A 552 -4.06 9.79 3.09
CA VAL A 552 -5.10 10.44 2.28
C VAL A 552 -4.94 10.04 0.82
N TYR A 553 -6.03 9.62 0.19
CA TYR A 553 -6.12 9.30 -1.24
C TYR A 553 -7.00 10.32 -1.93
N SER A 554 -6.76 10.55 -3.22
CA SER A 554 -7.57 11.45 -4.04
C SER A 554 -7.84 10.88 -5.43
N CYS A 555 -9.01 11.19 -5.98
CA CYS A 555 -9.34 11.01 -7.39
C CYS A 555 -10.41 12.01 -7.86
N GLY A 556 -10.60 12.08 -9.18
CA GLY A 556 -11.51 13.02 -9.86
C GLY A 556 -10.75 14.02 -10.73
N ASN A 557 -11.31 15.23 -10.90
CA ASN A 557 -10.70 16.33 -11.64
C ASN A 557 -9.42 16.82 -10.95
N GLY A 558 -8.36 17.08 -11.72
CA GLY A 558 -7.09 17.62 -11.22
C GLY A 558 -6.69 18.99 -11.76
N GLU A 559 -7.46 19.61 -12.66
CA GLU A 559 -7.09 20.80 -13.45
C GLU A 559 -6.61 21.99 -12.61
N THR A 560 -7.17 22.17 -11.42
CA THR A 560 -6.82 23.26 -10.49
C THR A 560 -5.89 22.81 -9.37
N GLY A 561 -5.36 21.59 -9.43
CA GLY A 561 -4.46 21.02 -8.42
C GLY A 561 -5.16 20.30 -7.26
N GLN A 562 -6.48 20.18 -7.30
CA GLN A 562 -7.31 19.61 -6.23
C GLN A 562 -7.09 18.10 -5.98
N LEU A 563 -6.34 17.40 -6.84
CA LEU A 563 -5.87 16.04 -6.53
C LEU A 563 -4.62 16.02 -5.64
N GLY A 564 -3.79 17.05 -5.66
CA GLY A 564 -2.57 17.11 -4.86
C GLY A 564 -1.54 16.01 -5.12
N ARG A 565 -1.50 15.39 -6.31
CA ARG A 565 -0.58 14.28 -6.62
C ARG A 565 -0.12 14.22 -8.07
N VAL A 566 -0.52 15.20 -8.87
CA VAL A 566 -0.19 15.32 -10.28
C VAL A 566 0.25 16.75 -10.55
N SER A 567 1.25 16.92 -11.40
CA SER A 567 1.70 18.24 -11.85
C SER A 567 0.68 18.88 -12.78
N ARG A 568 0.74 20.20 -12.93
CA ARG A 568 -0.08 20.98 -13.88
C ARG A 568 -0.17 20.40 -15.30
N TYR A 569 0.95 19.91 -15.85
CA TYR A 569 0.96 19.32 -17.20
C TYR A 569 0.26 17.97 -17.32
N VAL A 570 -0.04 17.31 -16.20
CA VAL A 570 -0.63 15.96 -16.14
C VAL A 570 -2.07 16.05 -15.65
N SER A 571 -2.47 17.15 -15.03
CA SER A 571 -3.82 17.32 -14.46
C SER A 571 -4.92 17.47 -15.51
N GLU A 572 -4.59 17.86 -16.74
CA GLU A 572 -5.55 18.08 -17.82
C GLU A 572 -5.94 16.75 -18.50
N ASP A 573 -4.96 15.90 -18.84
CA ASP A 573 -5.19 14.67 -19.64
C ASP A 573 -4.67 13.38 -18.97
N GLY A 574 -4.04 13.47 -17.80
CA GLY A 574 -3.38 12.35 -17.12
C GLY A 574 -2.02 11.93 -17.71
N GLY A 575 -1.52 12.67 -18.71
CA GLY A 575 -0.30 12.44 -19.46
C GLY A 575 -0.32 11.10 -20.22
N ARG A 576 0.84 10.44 -20.33
CA ARG A 576 0.97 9.14 -21.03
C ARG A 576 0.08 8.00 -20.49
N ARG A 577 -0.46 8.14 -19.28
CA ARG A 577 -1.35 7.14 -18.66
C ARG A 577 -2.84 7.47 -18.85
N GLY A 578 -3.14 8.58 -19.51
CA GLY A 578 -4.51 9.04 -19.73
C GLY A 578 -5.26 9.34 -18.44
N ILE A 579 -6.55 9.58 -18.60
CA ILE A 579 -7.47 10.00 -17.54
C ILE A 579 -7.59 8.98 -16.40
N GLU A 580 -7.26 7.71 -16.65
CA GLU A 580 -7.23 6.62 -15.65
C GLU A 580 -6.38 6.99 -14.43
N ARG A 581 -5.29 7.75 -14.64
CA ARG A 581 -4.43 8.24 -13.56
C ARG A 581 -5.15 9.21 -12.62
N LEU A 582 -6.12 9.97 -13.11
CA LEU A 582 -6.86 10.99 -12.35
C LEU A 582 -8.03 10.35 -11.60
N ILE A 583 -8.79 9.47 -12.27
CA ILE A 583 -9.99 8.83 -11.72
C ILE A 583 -9.69 7.67 -10.76
N THR A 584 -8.51 7.05 -10.84
CA THR A 584 -8.12 5.99 -9.90
C THR A 584 -7.69 6.59 -8.57
N PRO A 585 -8.29 6.18 -7.42
CA PRO A 585 -7.83 6.61 -6.10
C PRO A 585 -6.35 6.31 -5.90
N ALA A 586 -5.58 7.35 -5.59
CA ALA A 586 -4.15 7.22 -5.33
C ALA A 586 -3.70 8.18 -4.22
N PRO A 587 -2.63 7.85 -3.47
CA PRO A 587 -2.21 8.66 -2.34
C PRO A 587 -1.77 10.05 -2.78
N ILE A 588 -2.10 11.06 -1.97
CA ILE A 588 -1.66 12.43 -2.20
C ILE A 588 -0.13 12.56 -2.07
N LEU A 589 0.45 13.50 -2.79
CA LEU A 589 1.88 13.83 -2.73
C LEU A 589 2.02 15.29 -2.28
N TYR A 590 2.75 15.56 -1.22
CA TYR A 590 2.92 16.92 -0.74
C TYR A 590 4.25 17.52 -1.20
N ASN A 591 4.31 18.85 -1.17
CA ASN A 591 5.48 19.61 -1.60
C ASN A 591 6.64 19.45 -0.60
N ARG A 592 7.70 18.77 -1.04
CA ARG A 592 8.89 18.47 -0.22
C ARG A 592 9.78 19.69 0.04
N SER A 593 9.61 20.76 -0.73
CA SER A 593 10.34 22.01 -0.51
C SER A 593 9.79 22.77 0.71
N SER A 594 8.48 22.72 0.92
CA SER A 594 7.83 23.32 2.10
C SER A 594 7.85 22.41 3.33
N ILE A 595 7.88 21.08 3.14
CA ILE A 595 7.71 20.09 4.22
C ILE A 595 8.88 19.11 4.19
N LYS A 596 9.67 19.09 5.28
CA LYS A 596 10.85 18.20 5.40
C LYS A 596 10.50 16.76 5.78
N ASP A 597 9.32 16.52 6.34
CA ASP A 597 8.89 15.18 6.76
C ASP A 597 8.48 14.30 5.55
N LYS A 598 8.98 13.06 5.51
CA LYS A 598 8.82 12.16 4.35
C LYS A 598 7.60 11.25 4.43
N ASN A 599 6.93 11.16 5.58
CA ASN A 599 5.72 10.36 5.78
C ASN A 599 4.71 11.10 6.67
N LEU A 600 4.04 12.11 6.12
CA LEU A 600 2.94 12.76 6.82
C LEU A 600 1.71 11.85 6.89
N LEU A 601 1.13 11.78 8.09
CA LEU A 601 -0.18 11.21 8.35
C LEU A 601 -1.14 12.35 8.72
N PHE A 602 -2.42 12.15 8.46
CA PHE A 602 -3.45 13.15 8.61
C PHE A 602 -4.46 12.71 9.65
N GLU A 603 -4.87 13.65 10.49
CA GLU A 603 -5.93 13.49 11.49
C GLU A 603 -7.29 13.76 10.86
N ASP A 604 -7.37 14.74 9.96
CA ASP A 604 -8.63 15.15 9.35
C ASP A 604 -8.47 15.76 7.96
N ILE A 605 -9.54 15.70 7.17
CA ILE A 605 -9.66 16.23 5.81
C ILE A 605 -10.88 17.15 5.69
N PHE A 606 -10.73 18.24 4.95
CA PHE A 606 -11.78 19.21 4.66
C PHE A 606 -11.69 19.66 3.21
N THR A 607 -12.83 19.89 2.58
CA THR A 607 -12.91 20.33 1.17
C THR A 607 -13.70 21.62 1.06
N GLY A 608 -13.31 22.45 0.08
CA GLY A 608 -14.19 23.40 -0.58
C GLY A 608 -14.57 22.88 -1.97
N ALA A 609 -15.04 23.76 -2.86
CA ALA A 609 -15.46 23.34 -4.20
C ALA A 609 -14.28 22.82 -5.06
N HIS A 610 -13.16 23.53 -5.06
CA HIS A 610 -11.97 23.24 -5.88
C HIS A 610 -10.64 23.28 -5.10
N HIS A 611 -10.71 23.23 -3.78
CA HIS A 611 -9.55 23.24 -2.89
C HIS A 611 -9.83 22.44 -1.63
N TYR A 612 -8.80 22.13 -0.86
CA TYR A 612 -8.95 21.35 0.36
C TYR A 612 -7.87 21.68 1.38
N PHE A 613 -8.14 21.29 2.62
CA PHE A 613 -7.25 21.42 3.77
C PHE A 613 -7.04 20.07 4.43
N LEU A 614 -5.81 19.82 4.88
CA LEU A 614 -5.41 18.62 5.57
C LEU A 614 -4.85 18.98 6.95
N LYS A 615 -5.43 18.39 7.99
CA LYS A 615 -4.94 18.52 9.36
C LYS A 615 -3.91 17.42 9.62
N VAL A 616 -2.67 17.79 9.86
CA VAL A 616 -1.56 16.85 10.01
C VAL A 616 -1.52 16.26 11.42
N GLN A 617 -1.34 14.94 11.52
CA GLN A 617 -1.42 14.23 12.80
C GLN A 617 -0.34 14.68 13.79
N GLY A 618 -0.80 15.29 14.89
CA GLY A 618 0.06 15.74 15.99
C GLY A 618 1.04 16.84 15.56
N GLN A 619 0.66 17.65 14.59
CA GLN A 619 1.31 18.89 14.19
C GLN A 619 0.23 19.99 14.12
N SER A 620 0.58 21.22 14.46
CA SER A 620 -0.39 22.33 14.56
C SER A 620 -0.66 23.03 13.23
N TYR A 621 0.17 22.78 12.22
CA TYR A 621 0.05 23.44 10.93
C TYR A 621 -0.91 22.69 10.00
N ILE A 622 -1.44 23.43 9.03
CA ILE A 622 -2.38 22.94 8.02
C ILE A 622 -1.69 22.90 6.66
N LEU A 623 -1.98 21.85 5.89
CA LEU A 623 -1.64 21.82 4.46
C LEU A 623 -2.87 22.14 3.62
N ALA A 624 -2.68 22.82 2.49
CA ALA A 624 -3.75 23.02 1.52
C ALA A 624 -3.25 22.83 0.08
N ALA A 625 -4.17 22.48 -0.80
CA ALA A 625 -3.96 22.39 -2.24
C ALA A 625 -5.25 22.71 -3.01
N GLY A 626 -5.13 22.90 -4.33
CA GLY A 626 -6.22 23.27 -5.22
C GLY A 626 -6.19 24.75 -5.65
N LEU A 627 -7.33 25.23 -6.11
CA LEU A 627 -7.51 26.59 -6.64
C LEU A 627 -7.20 27.65 -5.58
N ASN A 628 -6.45 28.70 -5.95
CA ASN A 628 -6.14 29.82 -5.07
C ASN A 628 -6.21 31.21 -5.74
N ASN A 629 -6.95 31.34 -6.83
CA ASN A 629 -7.04 32.58 -7.61
C ASN A 629 -7.56 33.80 -6.81
N PHE A 630 -8.25 33.58 -5.70
CA PHE A 630 -8.74 34.62 -4.78
C PHE A 630 -8.17 34.49 -3.36
N HIS A 631 -7.09 33.74 -3.17
CA HIS A 631 -6.47 33.47 -1.86
C HIS A 631 -7.32 32.60 -0.92
N GLN A 632 -8.26 31.81 -1.46
CA GLN A 632 -9.16 30.96 -0.67
C GLN A 632 -8.47 29.85 0.15
N ILE A 633 -7.22 29.49 -0.13
CA ILE A 633 -6.42 28.59 0.72
C ILE A 633 -5.48 29.32 1.69
N GLY A 634 -5.50 30.66 1.73
CA GLY A 634 -4.71 31.46 2.68
C GLY A 634 -3.26 31.69 2.29
N LEU A 635 -2.93 31.63 0.99
CA LEU A 635 -1.63 32.05 0.45
C LEU A 635 -1.76 33.34 -0.35
N SER A 636 -0.75 34.21 -0.25
CA SER A 636 -0.67 35.46 -1.01
C SER A 636 -0.45 35.25 -2.51
N SER A 637 0.04 34.08 -2.95
CA SER A 637 0.11 33.73 -4.37
C SER A 637 -1.28 33.39 -4.89
N THR A 638 -1.64 33.82 -6.10
CA THR A 638 -2.92 33.48 -6.74
C THR A 638 -2.85 32.21 -7.60
N GLU A 639 -1.68 31.57 -7.69
CA GLU A 639 -1.53 30.35 -8.49
C GLU A 639 -2.16 29.14 -7.81
N PRO A 640 -2.77 28.21 -8.58
CA PRO A 640 -3.24 26.94 -8.06
C PRO A 640 -2.09 26.09 -7.50
N VAL A 641 -2.38 25.37 -6.42
CA VAL A 641 -1.41 24.53 -5.69
C VAL A 641 -1.63 23.06 -6.02
N PHE A 642 -0.76 22.50 -6.85
CA PHE A 642 -0.85 21.11 -7.35
C PHE A 642 -0.32 20.04 -6.40
N PHE A 643 0.38 20.44 -5.34
CA PHE A 643 0.90 19.55 -4.31
C PHE A 643 0.67 20.21 -2.95
N PRO A 644 -0.04 19.56 -2.00
CA PRO A 644 -0.34 20.16 -0.71
C PRO A 644 0.91 20.76 -0.06
N THR A 645 0.76 22.03 0.33
CA THR A 645 1.84 22.89 0.80
C THR A 645 1.43 23.48 2.15
N HIS A 646 2.41 23.75 3.01
CA HIS A 646 2.18 24.38 4.31
C HIS A 646 1.63 25.79 4.11
N ILE A 647 0.62 26.16 4.90
CA ILE A 647 -0.02 27.48 4.86
C ILE A 647 0.34 28.26 6.13
N PRO A 648 1.36 29.13 6.09
CA PRO A 648 1.85 29.80 7.29
C PRO A 648 0.83 30.74 7.94
N SER A 649 -0.09 31.30 7.16
CA SER A 649 -1.13 32.21 7.67
C SER A 649 -2.12 31.52 8.61
N LEU A 650 -2.19 30.18 8.58
CA LEU A 650 -3.06 29.36 9.42
C LEU A 650 -2.37 28.87 10.69
N ASP A 651 -1.08 29.15 10.88
CA ASP A 651 -0.34 28.76 12.08
C ASP A 651 -0.81 29.56 13.31
N GLY A 652 -0.71 28.95 14.50
CA GLY A 652 -1.08 29.58 15.76
C GLY A 652 -2.56 29.46 16.14
N TYR A 653 -3.39 28.94 15.25
CA TYR A 653 -4.81 28.68 15.51
C TYR A 653 -5.06 27.19 15.77
N GLN A 654 -6.08 26.91 16.57
CA GLN A 654 -6.55 25.54 16.83
C GLN A 654 -7.79 25.26 16.00
N TRP A 655 -7.59 24.84 14.75
CA TRP A 655 -8.67 24.62 13.78
C TRP A 655 -9.48 23.35 14.10
N LYS A 656 -10.80 23.53 14.20
CA LYS A 656 -11.80 22.46 14.33
C LYS A 656 -12.32 22.01 12.97
N LYS A 657 -12.62 22.94 12.05
CA LYS A 657 -13.22 22.65 10.75
C LYS A 657 -12.87 23.73 9.74
N PHE A 658 -12.75 23.35 8.47
CA PHE A 658 -12.79 24.26 7.33
C PHE A 658 -14.01 23.94 6.45
N ALA A 659 -14.62 24.97 5.87
CA ALA A 659 -15.65 24.86 4.83
C ALA A 659 -15.30 25.85 3.72
N GLY A 660 -15.33 25.41 2.46
CA GLY A 660 -14.97 26.26 1.32
C GLY A 660 -16.06 26.34 0.27
N GLY A 661 -16.27 27.53 -0.29
CA GLY A 661 -17.05 27.74 -1.51
C GLY A 661 -16.17 27.67 -2.77
N LEU A 662 -16.57 28.35 -3.85
CA LEU A 662 -15.76 28.45 -5.08
C LEU A 662 -14.49 29.27 -4.87
N HIS A 663 -14.64 30.40 -4.18
CA HIS A 663 -13.61 31.44 -4.08
C HIS A 663 -13.41 31.98 -2.67
N HIS A 664 -13.95 31.31 -1.65
CA HIS A 664 -13.78 31.69 -0.24
C HIS A 664 -13.74 30.46 0.66
N THR A 665 -13.22 30.65 1.87
CA THR A 665 -13.15 29.63 2.92
C THR A 665 -13.50 30.25 4.26
N LEU A 666 -14.29 29.51 5.04
CA LEU A 666 -14.45 29.71 6.48
C LEU A 666 -13.62 28.69 7.25
N GLY A 667 -12.94 29.16 8.29
CA GLY A 667 -12.25 28.34 9.28
C GLY A 667 -12.89 28.52 10.66
N LEU A 668 -13.24 27.41 11.31
CA LEU A 668 -13.79 27.37 12.66
C LEU A 668 -12.72 26.88 13.63
N THR A 669 -12.47 27.63 14.70
CA THR A 669 -11.56 27.20 15.78
C THR A 669 -12.28 26.38 16.85
N ILE A 670 -11.53 25.67 17.69
CA ILE A 670 -12.10 24.92 18.84
C ILE A 670 -12.81 25.84 19.85
N ASP A 671 -12.39 27.10 19.93
CA ASP A 671 -12.97 28.12 20.82
C ASP A 671 -14.27 28.72 20.27
N GLY A 672 -14.68 28.28 19.08
CA GLY A 672 -15.90 28.72 18.40
C GLY A 672 -15.75 30.04 17.67
N GLU A 673 -14.53 30.46 17.32
CA GLU A 673 -14.28 31.65 16.50
C GLU A 673 -14.29 31.27 15.02
N VAL A 674 -14.83 32.15 14.18
CA VAL A 674 -14.93 31.93 12.75
C VAL A 674 -14.08 32.97 12.02
N TYR A 675 -13.20 32.47 11.17
CA TYR A 675 -12.32 33.26 10.33
C TYR A 675 -12.69 33.06 8.86
N ALA A 676 -12.55 34.09 8.05
CA ALA A 676 -12.79 34.05 6.62
C ALA A 676 -11.52 34.42 5.84
N MET A 677 -11.37 33.83 4.65
CA MET A 677 -10.35 34.18 3.66
C MET A 677 -10.90 33.95 2.24
N GLY A 678 -10.36 34.65 1.25
CA GLY A 678 -10.79 34.56 -0.14
C GLY A 678 -11.35 35.86 -0.73
N ARG A 679 -12.26 35.70 -1.70
CA ARG A 679 -12.94 36.78 -2.43
C ARG A 679 -13.90 37.55 -1.53
N CYS A 680 -13.88 38.88 -1.63
CA CYS A 680 -14.59 39.79 -0.71
C CYS A 680 -15.77 40.55 -1.33
N HIS A 681 -16.09 40.37 -2.62
CA HIS A 681 -16.99 41.27 -3.33
C HIS A 681 -18.50 41.03 -3.09
N GLU A 682 -18.92 39.80 -2.83
CA GLU A 682 -20.35 39.41 -2.79
C GLU A 682 -20.81 39.14 -1.35
N GLY A 683 -20.10 39.70 -0.36
CA GLY A 683 -20.43 39.53 1.06
C GLY A 683 -20.10 38.15 1.64
N GLN A 684 -19.55 37.21 0.85
CA GLN A 684 -19.34 35.81 1.27
C GLN A 684 -18.34 35.62 2.43
N LEU A 685 -17.61 36.67 2.81
CA LEU A 685 -16.71 36.66 3.98
C LEU A 685 -17.37 37.15 5.27
N GLY A 686 -18.52 37.82 5.19
CA GLY A 686 -19.21 38.36 6.37
C GLY A 686 -18.47 39.53 7.02
N ILE A 687 -17.66 40.27 6.25
CA ILE A 687 -16.86 41.41 6.74
C ILE A 687 -17.00 42.56 5.74
N ASP A 688 -17.79 43.58 6.10
CA ASP A 688 -18.12 44.71 5.21
C ASP A 688 -16.97 45.71 5.05
N ALA A 689 -16.03 45.75 6.00
CA ALA A 689 -14.90 46.69 5.97
C ALA A 689 -13.79 46.32 4.95
N LEU A 690 -13.93 45.19 4.22
CA LEU A 690 -12.90 44.70 3.32
C LEU A 690 -12.91 45.43 1.97
N LYS A 691 -11.73 45.89 1.54
CA LYS A 691 -11.52 46.55 0.24
C LYS A 691 -10.85 45.65 -0.80
N THR A 692 -10.19 44.59 -0.34
CA THR A 692 -9.39 43.67 -1.17
C THR A 692 -9.63 42.24 -0.72
N HIS A 693 -9.30 41.29 -1.60
CA HIS A 693 -9.31 39.86 -1.27
C HIS A 693 -8.41 39.57 -0.07
N VAL A 694 -8.80 38.57 0.70
CA VAL A 694 -8.22 38.27 2.01
C VAL A 694 -7.36 37.02 1.90
N ASP A 695 -6.04 37.18 2.06
CA ASP A 695 -5.06 36.10 1.94
C ASP A 695 -4.64 35.48 3.29
N LYS A 696 -5.21 35.97 4.40
CA LYS A 696 -4.96 35.50 5.76
C LYS A 696 -6.27 35.33 6.51
N PRO A 697 -6.42 34.35 7.41
CA PRO A 697 -7.64 34.18 8.20
C PRO A 697 -7.98 35.48 8.93
N THR A 698 -9.13 36.07 8.60
CA THR A 698 -9.62 37.31 9.22
C THR A 698 -10.86 37.00 10.04
N LEU A 699 -10.85 37.40 11.31
CA LEU A 699 -11.94 37.14 12.24
C LEU A 699 -13.24 37.81 11.77
N ILE A 700 -14.33 37.05 11.73
CA ILE A 700 -15.67 37.60 11.49
C ILE A 700 -16.18 38.23 12.79
N PRO A 701 -16.45 39.55 12.82
CA PRO A 701 -16.86 40.23 14.05
C PRO A 701 -18.35 40.00 14.35
N ASN A 702 -18.74 40.27 15.60
CA ASN A 702 -20.14 40.38 16.04
C ASN A 702 -21.01 39.12 15.86
N ILE A 703 -20.42 37.93 15.96
CA ILE A 703 -21.15 36.66 15.97
C ILE A 703 -20.99 35.92 17.31
N PRO A 704 -22.01 35.16 17.77
CA PRO A 704 -21.84 34.25 18.88
C PRO A 704 -20.80 33.16 18.57
N LYS A 705 -20.30 32.51 19.63
CA LYS A 705 -19.39 31.36 19.46
C LYS A 705 -20.09 30.23 18.68
N ALA A 706 -19.47 29.86 17.58
CA ALA A 706 -19.99 28.88 16.64
C ALA A 706 -19.68 27.43 17.07
N VAL A 707 -20.55 26.51 16.66
CA VAL A 707 -20.35 25.06 16.79
C VAL A 707 -20.09 24.39 15.45
N ASP A 708 -20.62 24.96 14.36
CA ASP A 708 -20.42 24.46 13.01
C ASP A 708 -20.47 25.59 11.97
N ILE A 709 -19.91 25.32 10.79
CA ILE A 709 -19.84 26.21 9.64
C ILE A 709 -20.13 25.45 8.34
N ALA A 710 -20.69 26.13 7.34
CA ALA A 710 -20.89 25.61 5.99
C ALA A 710 -20.76 26.70 4.93
N CYS A 711 -20.40 26.32 3.71
CA CYS A 711 -20.25 27.23 2.58
C CYS A 711 -20.92 26.64 1.34
N GLY A 712 -21.61 27.48 0.58
CA GLY A 712 -21.97 27.23 -0.82
C GLY A 712 -21.04 27.97 -1.76
N ASN A 713 -21.45 28.16 -3.02
CA ASN A 713 -20.64 28.86 -4.01
C ASN A 713 -20.22 30.27 -3.57
N HIS A 714 -21.21 31.06 -3.17
CA HIS A 714 -21.09 32.48 -2.85
C HIS A 714 -21.80 32.85 -1.53
N VAL A 715 -22.16 31.84 -0.73
CA VAL A 715 -22.87 31.99 0.54
C VAL A 715 -22.17 31.23 1.65
N SER A 716 -22.36 31.70 2.87
CA SER A 716 -21.71 31.19 4.07
C SER A 716 -22.69 31.13 5.23
N PHE A 717 -22.51 30.11 6.07
CA PHE A 717 -23.39 29.82 7.20
C PHE A 717 -22.60 29.51 8.46
N ILE A 718 -23.12 29.95 9.60
CA ILE A 718 -22.57 29.74 10.93
C ILE A 718 -23.70 29.26 11.85
N ILE A 719 -23.48 28.17 12.57
CA ILE A 719 -24.40 27.66 13.59
C ILE A 719 -23.84 27.97 14.97
N ASP A 720 -24.63 28.59 15.84
CA ASP A 720 -24.23 28.86 17.22
C ASP A 720 -24.55 27.69 18.17
N LYS A 721 -24.09 27.79 19.43
CA LYS A 721 -24.37 26.78 20.48
C LYS A 721 -25.86 26.58 20.79
N THR A 722 -26.73 27.52 20.43
CA THR A 722 -28.17 27.44 20.66
C THR A 722 -28.90 26.75 19.51
N GLY A 723 -28.23 26.54 18.37
CA GLY A 723 -28.79 25.97 17.14
C GLY A 723 -29.37 27.02 16.20
N LYS A 724 -29.08 28.32 16.43
CA LYS A 724 -29.45 29.41 15.53
C LYS A 724 -28.44 29.52 14.39
N VAL A 725 -28.94 29.90 13.22
CA VAL A 725 -28.15 30.00 11.99
C VAL A 725 -27.98 31.45 11.60
N TYR A 726 -26.75 31.84 11.31
CA TYR A 726 -26.38 33.12 10.70
C TYR A 726 -25.91 32.87 9.29
N SER A 727 -26.42 33.64 8.33
CA SER A 727 -26.08 33.51 6.91
C SER A 727 -25.66 34.85 6.31
N PHE A 728 -24.80 34.79 5.30
CA PHE A 728 -24.26 35.94 4.57
C PHE A 728 -23.73 35.49 3.20
N GLY A 729 -23.49 36.44 2.29
CA GLY A 729 -23.14 36.18 0.89
C GLY A 729 -24.21 36.67 -0.08
N THR A 730 -24.20 36.13 -1.31
CA THR A 730 -25.11 36.60 -2.37
C THR A 730 -26.55 36.13 -2.20
N GLY A 731 -27.50 37.00 -2.55
CA GLY A 731 -28.94 36.70 -2.52
C GLY A 731 -29.52 36.15 -3.81
N THR A 732 -28.75 36.11 -4.90
CA THR A 732 -29.24 35.75 -6.25
C THR A 732 -30.03 34.43 -6.28
N SER A 733 -29.55 33.39 -5.59
CA SER A 733 -30.20 32.07 -5.52
C SER A 733 -31.01 31.85 -4.25
N LEU A 734 -31.29 32.90 -3.46
CA LEU A 734 -32.08 32.86 -2.22
C LEU A 734 -31.55 31.95 -1.10
N GLN A 735 -30.36 31.37 -1.27
CA GLN A 735 -29.79 30.32 -0.39
C GLN A 735 -29.64 30.77 1.06
N HIS A 736 -29.32 32.04 1.30
CA HIS A 736 -29.13 32.58 2.64
C HIS A 736 -30.44 32.94 3.35
N GLY A 737 -31.60 32.86 2.67
CA GLY A 737 -32.93 33.07 3.29
C GLY A 737 -33.23 34.49 3.75
N HIS A 738 -32.64 35.51 3.12
CA HIS A 738 -32.94 36.95 3.40
C HIS A 738 -33.49 37.68 2.17
N GLY A 739 -34.04 36.93 1.20
CA GLY A 739 -34.42 37.46 -0.11
C GLY A 739 -33.23 37.59 -1.07
N GLU A 740 -33.37 38.46 -2.06
CA GLU A 740 -32.48 38.57 -3.22
C GLU A 740 -31.28 39.51 -2.99
N ASN A 741 -31.29 40.27 -1.89
CA ASN A 741 -30.23 41.21 -1.58
C ASN A 741 -29.02 40.51 -0.95
N ASP A 742 -27.83 40.87 -1.40
CA ASP A 742 -26.58 40.41 -0.79
C ASP A 742 -26.48 40.84 0.68
N ILE A 743 -26.02 39.90 1.51
CA ILE A 743 -25.87 40.08 2.95
C ILE A 743 -24.38 40.12 3.28
N LYS A 744 -23.86 41.32 3.57
CA LYS A 744 -22.42 41.54 3.75
C LYS A 744 -21.87 41.18 5.13
N MET A 745 -22.74 41.06 6.13
CA MET A 745 -22.41 40.73 7.51
C MET A 745 -23.31 39.59 7.99
N PRO A 746 -22.84 38.70 8.89
CA PRO A 746 -23.66 37.60 9.37
C PRO A 746 -25.00 38.06 9.92
N ARG A 747 -26.08 37.57 9.31
CA ARG A 747 -27.45 37.91 9.71
C ARG A 747 -28.17 36.64 10.13
N MET A 748 -28.77 36.69 11.32
CA MET A 748 -29.54 35.58 11.86
C MET A 748 -30.73 35.27 10.95
N MET A 749 -30.81 34.04 10.46
CA MET A 749 -31.95 33.55 9.70
C MET A 749 -33.16 33.38 10.63
N SER A 750 -34.35 33.67 10.12
CA SER A 750 -35.60 33.49 10.86
C SER A 750 -36.67 32.93 9.94
N SER A 751 -37.43 31.96 10.44
CA SER A 751 -38.59 31.39 9.78
C SER A 751 -39.44 30.64 10.80
N LYS A 752 -40.73 30.42 10.50
CA LYS A 752 -41.66 29.66 11.36
C LYS A 752 -41.06 28.36 11.90
N PHE A 753 -40.25 27.65 11.11
CA PHE A 753 -39.64 26.38 11.50
C PHE A 753 -38.29 26.54 12.20
N MET A 754 -37.43 27.46 11.75
CA MET A 754 -36.12 27.71 12.38
C MET A 754 -36.23 28.41 13.74
N ASP A 755 -37.31 29.15 13.99
CA ASP A 755 -37.49 29.85 15.26
C ASP A 755 -37.88 28.88 16.39
N ILE A 756 -38.48 27.74 16.04
CA ILE A 756 -38.95 26.71 16.99
C ILE A 756 -38.05 25.48 17.05
N LYS A 757 -37.29 25.19 15.99
CA LYS A 757 -36.39 24.02 15.90
C LYS A 757 -34.93 24.43 15.94
N LYS A 758 -34.10 23.62 16.59
CA LYS A 758 -32.63 23.82 16.59
C LYS A 758 -32.03 23.20 15.34
N ILE A 759 -31.15 23.91 14.64
CA ILE A 759 -30.41 23.37 13.50
C ILE A 759 -29.12 22.70 13.98
N THR A 760 -28.83 21.50 13.48
CA THR A 760 -27.61 20.74 13.83
C THR A 760 -26.60 20.73 12.69
N ASN A 761 -27.06 20.67 11.44
CA ASN A 761 -26.21 20.58 10.27
C ASN A 761 -26.80 21.38 9.10
N ILE A 762 -25.91 21.80 8.21
CA ILE A 762 -26.23 22.52 6.99
C ILE A 762 -25.43 21.87 5.86
N ALA A 763 -26.10 21.55 4.76
CA ALA A 763 -25.46 21.18 3.51
C ALA A 763 -25.90 22.17 2.42
N VAL A 764 -24.95 22.67 1.66
CA VAL A 764 -25.15 23.79 0.74
C VAL A 764 -24.73 23.35 -0.66
N GLY A 765 -25.64 23.49 -1.62
CA GLY A 765 -25.35 23.27 -3.04
C GLY A 765 -24.93 24.56 -3.75
N ALA A 766 -25.05 24.57 -5.07
CA ALA A 766 -24.73 25.73 -5.89
C ALA A 766 -25.81 26.81 -5.78
N GLN A 767 -27.07 26.39 -5.72
CA GLN A 767 -28.24 27.27 -5.75
C GLN A 767 -29.29 26.95 -4.67
N HIS A 768 -29.05 25.94 -3.83
CA HIS A 768 -29.93 25.57 -2.72
C HIS A 768 -29.17 25.32 -1.41
N THR A 769 -29.90 25.28 -0.31
CA THR A 769 -29.40 24.91 1.00
C THR A 769 -30.41 24.00 1.68
N ILE A 770 -29.92 22.92 2.29
CA ILE A 770 -30.71 22.05 3.16
C ILE A 770 -30.18 22.09 4.59
N PHE A 771 -31.10 22.04 5.55
CA PHE A 771 -30.85 22.14 6.98
C PHE A 771 -31.39 20.88 7.67
N LEU A 772 -30.64 20.36 8.63
CA LEU A 772 -31.10 19.28 9.50
C LEU A 772 -31.48 19.86 10.86
N THR A 773 -32.71 19.62 11.29
CA THR A 773 -33.18 20.03 12.61
C THR A 773 -32.89 18.94 13.65
N LYS A 774 -32.80 19.30 14.92
CA LYS A 774 -32.96 18.36 16.04
C LYS A 774 -34.43 18.27 16.45
N GLU A 775 -34.94 17.07 16.69
CA GLU A 775 -36.24 16.85 17.34
C GLU A 775 -36.32 17.46 18.75
#